data_AF-A0A2K9NPK9-F1
#
_entry.id   AF-A0A2K9NPK9-F1
#
_cell.length_a   1.000
_cell.length_b   1.000
_cell.length_c   1.000
_cell.angle_alpha   90.00
_cell.angle_beta   90.00
_cell.angle_gamma   90.00
#
_symmetry.space_group_name_H-M   'P 1'
#
loop_
_entity.id
_entity.type
_entity.pdbx_description
1 polymer ?
#
loop_
_entity_poly.entity_id
_entity_poly.type
_entity_poly.pdbx_seq_one_letter_code
_entity_poly.pdbx_strand_id
1 'polypeptide(L)'
;MIKSNRGQLSIFMGVTLLLVMGMLAFIVNVGLFVKAKINLQNAVDAAAFSGAATQARQLSNIAYVNWEMRNTYKEWMFKYYILGQMGLVKGVNNNLSDNVLSSNTRVNYILKTPNADVSGSNLGSGGNAYDKYNVPTICIHNNSSNDICTLYNLPGIPRFPAIGVAGISEIHEAFVNKLVEEKGANCSARTQINFLAALSWAYSSGLKEIPGAPLIATNRTGAWPEALELAMRMRNLEMIVNRPPVAEITANNMNNFASVGQNIGLNERPTKAFMSAFRNLGGGKYKDNISSGGVAQDELAATFKLTEISPQPFQAPEKSVSGFLIPTTFTYPGESSMTALTKHYLDLQAVPVNYATMFSTFATTRNEFESNVAMESSCFVSKSAMPVPGYLLGFVKNPAVVTYYAVKGEAEFTGLFFPRLQGDQSGSFKLTAYAAAKPYGGRIGPRLFNFTDGDRSVVPREDENARSSSYIGGIRIQVSTGYAPGMPIPSSETFWANDLNSLVGGVPGSGSPISYGIPNMIYDFDTDSDLAAQNTGGVTRIQTITPRISAFMSTQESQGLYNSYQVRKLKQALGGDFTGKNMTSSDLIRALVSARRVTKYDAANYMIPDFSHDGEAKSNAAPRVKKTLDPNTGMPNSFQYQLFAPLLGPELLYKTSSEVGTIVMTYMSANQGAIEAYTAALLEVARKIYSLDQGKGNSTNLSAQAGQSIHANAAGGSAIPPEISSPDPTSPAGCNHGDMASKFYHFFTKSQIQCGIVPLESLMIEYIDKKVNQPNGDLFYTTSYYNPLPNNTTMTAYYPGMRQGGGADATAQNPIGVTTDTGTYSLRRNFYSTKFVALNKLISGYKDNVYLESDTKPVSDLPVLPMQNPVKSDATTNLNSPFFLDF
;
A
#
# COMPACT_ATOMS: atom_id res chain seq x y z
N MET A 1 -7.91 -46.40 88.09
CA MET A 1 -7.99 -46.51 86.61
C MET A 1 -6.65 -46.01 86.07
N ILE A 2 -5.91 -46.68 85.17
CA ILE A 2 -6.24 -47.76 84.23
C ILE A 2 -5.21 -48.89 84.34
N LYS A 3 -5.66 -50.14 84.55
CA LYS A 3 -4.89 -51.38 84.28
C LYS A 3 -5.82 -52.33 83.51
N SER A 4 -5.94 -52.12 82.20
CA SER A 4 -6.69 -52.99 81.29
C SER A 4 -6.05 -52.99 79.92
N ASN A 5 -5.23 -54.01 79.65
CA ASN A 5 -4.49 -54.15 78.40
C ASN A 5 -5.42 -54.37 77.18
N ARG A 6 -6.70 -54.69 77.40
CA ARG A 6 -7.71 -54.82 76.33
C ARG A 6 -8.21 -53.47 75.79
N GLY A 7 -8.18 -52.40 76.59
CA GLY A 7 -8.63 -51.07 76.15
C GLY A 7 -7.60 -50.31 75.30
N GLN A 8 -6.31 -50.52 75.59
CA GLN A 8 -5.21 -49.84 74.88
C GLN A 8 -5.14 -50.23 73.39
N LEU A 9 -5.40 -51.49 73.06
CA LEU A 9 -5.42 -51.97 71.67
C LEU A 9 -6.50 -51.24 70.86
N SER A 10 -7.72 -51.10 71.41
CA SER A 10 -8.82 -50.40 70.71
C SER A 10 -8.57 -48.90 70.55
N ILE A 11 -7.97 -48.24 71.55
CA ILE A 11 -7.59 -46.83 71.43
C ILE A 11 -6.49 -46.65 70.39
N PHE A 12 -5.45 -47.50 70.41
CA PHE A 12 -4.38 -47.49 69.42
C PHE A 12 -4.94 -47.71 68.01
N MET A 13 -5.76 -48.74 67.81
CA MET A 13 -6.37 -49.06 66.52
C MET A 13 -7.29 -47.93 66.03
N GLY A 14 -8.05 -47.27 66.92
CA GLY A 14 -8.86 -46.11 66.58
C GLY A 14 -8.04 -44.89 66.15
N VAL A 15 -6.95 -44.58 66.86
CA VAL A 15 -6.03 -43.50 66.49
C VAL A 15 -5.31 -43.81 65.18
N THR A 16 -4.86 -45.06 64.97
CA THR A 16 -4.23 -45.47 63.69
C THR A 16 -5.21 -45.40 62.53
N LEU A 17 -6.48 -45.83 62.70
CA LEU A 17 -7.50 -45.73 61.67
C LEU A 17 -7.79 -44.27 61.28
N LEU A 18 -7.90 -43.38 62.27
CA LEU A 18 -8.08 -41.94 62.05
C LEU A 18 -6.88 -41.32 61.31
N LEU A 19 -5.65 -41.73 61.65
CA LEU A 19 -4.44 -41.26 60.99
C LEU A 19 -4.38 -41.73 59.52
N VAL A 20 -4.68 -43.01 59.25
CA VAL A 20 -4.72 -43.56 57.88
C VAL A 20 -5.82 -42.91 57.06
N MET A 21 -7.03 -42.73 57.61
CA MET A 21 -8.12 -42.00 56.95
C MET A 21 -7.73 -40.54 56.65
N GLY A 22 -7.08 -39.86 57.60
CA GLY A 22 -6.59 -38.49 57.43
C GLY A 22 -5.53 -38.36 56.32
N MET A 23 -4.55 -39.28 56.29
CA MET A 23 -3.56 -39.34 55.20
C MET A 23 -4.20 -39.64 53.85
N LEU A 24 -5.15 -40.58 53.79
CA LEU A 24 -5.86 -40.92 52.55
C LEU A 24 -6.67 -39.72 52.01
N ALA A 25 -7.42 -39.05 52.88
CA ALA A 25 -8.16 -37.83 52.55
C ALA A 25 -7.23 -36.70 52.05
N PHE A 26 -6.07 -36.53 52.69
CA PHE A 26 -5.06 -35.56 52.27
C PHE A 26 -4.49 -35.88 50.88
N ILE A 27 -4.07 -37.14 50.64
CA ILE A 27 -3.53 -37.58 49.33
C ILE A 27 -4.57 -37.39 48.22
N VAL A 28 -5.84 -37.72 48.47
CA VAL A 28 -6.93 -37.52 47.51
C VAL A 28 -7.17 -36.04 47.23
N ASN A 29 -7.24 -35.19 48.26
CA ASN A 29 -7.41 -33.74 48.09
C ASN A 29 -6.24 -33.12 47.29
N VAL A 30 -4.99 -33.47 47.60
CA VAL A 30 -3.80 -32.99 46.86
C VAL A 30 -3.82 -33.45 45.40
N GLY A 31 -4.15 -34.73 45.16
CA GLY A 31 -4.26 -35.26 43.80
C GLY A 31 -5.34 -34.56 42.96
N LEU A 32 -6.51 -34.29 43.55
CA LEU A 32 -7.58 -33.53 42.90
C LEU A 32 -7.19 -32.08 42.64
N PHE A 33 -6.52 -31.41 43.60
CA PHE A 33 -6.04 -30.04 43.45
C PHE A 33 -4.99 -29.89 42.33
N VAL A 34 -4.00 -30.79 42.29
CA VAL A 34 -2.97 -30.80 41.23
C VAL A 34 -3.62 -31.04 39.87
N LYS A 35 -4.57 -31.98 39.76
CA LYS A 35 -5.33 -32.23 38.53
C LYS A 35 -6.14 -31.00 38.10
N ALA A 36 -6.79 -30.30 39.04
CA ALA A 36 -7.53 -29.08 38.75
C ALA A 36 -6.61 -27.96 38.24
N LYS A 37 -5.42 -27.77 38.85
CA LYS A 37 -4.42 -26.78 38.40
C LYS A 37 -3.88 -27.10 37.00
N ILE A 38 -3.55 -28.36 36.70
CA ILE A 38 -3.11 -28.78 35.35
C ILE A 38 -4.21 -28.56 34.30
N ASN A 39 -5.45 -28.94 34.61
CA ASN A 39 -6.59 -28.70 33.72
C ASN A 39 -6.83 -27.21 33.45
N LEU A 40 -6.67 -26.35 34.47
CA LEU A 40 -6.79 -24.90 34.31
C LEU A 40 -5.64 -24.35 33.45
N GLN A 41 -4.40 -24.79 33.65
CA GLN A 41 -3.27 -24.33 32.82
C GLN A 41 -3.46 -24.73 31.36
N ASN A 42 -3.78 -26.00 31.08
CA ASN A 42 -4.07 -26.47 29.72
C ASN A 42 -5.21 -25.68 29.04
N ALA A 43 -6.24 -25.31 29.79
CA ALA A 43 -7.32 -24.47 29.30
C ALA A 43 -6.84 -23.05 28.96
N VAL A 44 -6.04 -22.43 29.83
CA VAL A 44 -5.52 -21.06 29.62
C VAL A 44 -4.49 -21.00 28.50
N ASP A 45 -3.64 -22.02 28.33
CA ASP A 45 -2.74 -22.18 27.19
C ASP A 45 -3.54 -22.30 25.87
N ALA A 46 -4.60 -23.10 25.87
CA ALA A 46 -5.50 -23.23 24.72
C ALA A 46 -6.25 -21.92 24.40
N ALA A 47 -6.58 -21.09 25.40
CA ALA A 47 -7.13 -19.75 25.19
C ALA A 47 -6.09 -18.79 24.59
N ALA A 48 -4.88 -18.75 25.13
CA ALA A 48 -3.79 -17.93 24.59
C ALA A 48 -3.49 -18.27 23.13
N PHE A 49 -3.35 -19.57 22.83
CA PHE A 49 -3.11 -20.06 21.47
C PHE A 49 -4.26 -19.69 20.53
N SER A 50 -5.52 -19.87 20.95
CA SER A 50 -6.69 -19.58 20.11
C SER A 50 -6.87 -18.08 19.84
N GLY A 51 -6.73 -17.23 20.86
CA GLY A 51 -6.81 -15.77 20.69
C GLY A 51 -5.69 -15.24 19.79
N ALA A 52 -4.45 -15.69 19.99
CA ALA A 52 -3.35 -15.37 19.08
C ALA A 52 -3.62 -15.90 17.65
N ALA A 53 -4.26 -17.06 17.47
CA ALA A 53 -4.58 -17.57 16.15
C ALA A 53 -5.63 -16.70 15.42
N THR A 54 -6.58 -16.09 16.14
CA THR A 54 -7.49 -15.10 15.53
C THR A 54 -6.75 -13.84 15.08
N GLN A 55 -5.80 -13.34 15.89
CA GLN A 55 -4.94 -12.21 15.50
C GLN A 55 -4.09 -12.56 14.28
N ALA A 56 -3.49 -13.75 14.22
CA ALA A 56 -2.70 -14.24 13.07
C ALA A 56 -3.52 -14.26 11.77
N ARG A 57 -4.78 -14.72 11.84
CA ARG A 57 -5.70 -14.70 10.70
C ARG A 57 -6.01 -13.26 10.25
N GLN A 58 -6.23 -12.31 11.17
CA GLN A 58 -6.45 -10.91 10.80
C GLN A 58 -5.19 -10.24 10.23
N LEU A 59 -4.00 -10.50 10.79
CA LEU A 59 -2.73 -10.06 10.20
C LEU A 59 -2.55 -10.60 8.77
N SER A 60 -3.01 -11.81 8.50
CA SER A 60 -2.99 -12.40 7.16
C SER A 60 -3.94 -11.67 6.19
N ASN A 61 -5.15 -11.29 6.63
CA ASN A 61 -6.06 -10.44 5.85
C ASN A 61 -5.43 -9.07 5.53
N ILE A 62 -4.81 -8.42 6.53
CA ILE A 62 -4.10 -7.14 6.38
C ILE A 62 -2.95 -7.28 5.37
N ALA A 63 -2.18 -8.36 5.43
CA ALA A 63 -1.09 -8.60 4.49
C ALA A 63 -1.58 -8.89 3.06
N TYR A 64 -2.71 -9.58 2.89
CA TYR A 64 -3.37 -9.77 1.59
C TYR A 64 -3.84 -8.44 0.97
N VAL A 65 -4.46 -7.56 1.76
CA VAL A 65 -4.90 -6.24 1.28
C VAL A 65 -3.69 -5.35 0.93
N ASN A 66 -2.58 -5.45 1.67
CA ASN A 66 -1.35 -4.74 1.33
C ASN A 66 -0.67 -5.28 0.03
N TRP A 67 -0.85 -6.57 -0.27
CA TRP A 67 -0.48 -7.12 -1.58
C TRP A 67 -1.39 -6.58 -2.71
N GLU A 68 -2.67 -6.31 -2.45
CA GLU A 68 -3.53 -5.61 -3.43
C GLU A 68 -3.13 -4.16 -3.70
N MET A 69 -2.66 -3.44 -2.68
CA MET A 69 -2.09 -2.09 -2.89
C MET A 69 -0.88 -2.16 -3.83
N ARG A 70 -0.04 -3.19 -3.70
CA ARG A 70 1.04 -3.49 -4.65
C ARG A 70 0.51 -3.88 -6.03
N ASN A 71 -0.55 -4.68 -6.15
CA ASN A 71 -1.15 -5.03 -7.44
C ASN A 71 -1.69 -3.80 -8.18
N THR A 72 -2.33 -2.88 -7.45
CA THR A 72 -2.81 -1.59 -7.97
C THR A 72 -1.64 -0.75 -8.50
N TYR A 73 -0.53 -0.67 -7.75
CA TYR A 73 0.68 0.01 -8.19
C TYR A 73 1.32 -0.63 -9.43
N LYS A 74 1.37 -1.98 -9.52
CA LYS A 74 1.82 -2.70 -10.72
C LYS A 74 0.96 -2.38 -11.96
N GLU A 75 -0.38 -2.33 -11.82
CA GLU A 75 -1.27 -1.96 -12.93
C GLU A 75 -1.02 -0.51 -13.39
N TRP A 76 -0.81 0.41 -12.45
CA TRP A 76 -0.48 1.81 -12.77
C TRP A 76 0.87 1.96 -13.48
N MET A 77 1.91 1.27 -12.99
CA MET A 77 3.23 1.29 -13.62
C MET A 77 3.21 0.63 -15.00
N PHE A 78 2.41 -0.42 -15.22
CA PHE A 78 2.18 -0.98 -16.54
C PHE A 78 1.53 0.02 -17.51
N LYS A 79 0.48 0.73 -17.06
CA LYS A 79 -0.14 1.81 -17.84
C LYS A 79 0.90 2.87 -18.20
N TYR A 80 1.68 3.35 -17.24
CA TYR A 80 2.67 4.42 -17.43
C TYR A 80 3.87 4.04 -18.32
N TYR A 81 4.56 2.94 -17.97
CA TYR A 81 5.83 2.53 -18.59
C TYR A 81 5.70 1.65 -19.83
N ILE A 82 4.55 1.01 -20.06
CA ILE A 82 4.32 0.16 -21.24
C ILE A 82 3.25 0.77 -22.15
N LEU A 83 2.01 0.96 -21.66
CA LEU A 83 0.92 1.48 -22.51
C LEU A 83 1.14 2.94 -22.93
N GLY A 84 1.69 3.77 -22.04
CA GLY A 84 2.13 5.13 -22.37
C GLY A 84 3.36 5.20 -23.28
N GLN A 85 4.09 4.09 -23.46
CA GLN A 85 5.31 3.99 -24.28
C GLN A 85 5.12 3.14 -25.55
N MET A 86 3.89 2.87 -25.98
CA MET A 86 3.64 1.96 -27.12
C MET A 86 4.37 2.38 -28.41
N GLY A 87 4.63 3.68 -28.60
CA GLY A 87 5.46 4.18 -29.70
C GLY A 87 6.93 3.77 -29.62
N LEU A 88 7.53 3.69 -28.42
CA LEU A 88 8.88 3.15 -28.24
C LEU A 88 8.94 1.61 -28.31
N VAL A 89 7.79 0.94 -28.22
CA VAL A 89 7.65 -0.51 -28.40
C VAL A 89 7.53 -0.89 -29.88
N LYS A 90 6.76 -0.15 -30.67
CA LYS A 90 6.42 -0.49 -32.08
C LYS A 90 7.00 0.42 -33.16
N GLY A 91 7.37 1.66 -32.81
CA GLY A 91 7.73 2.69 -33.79
C GLY A 91 9.18 2.63 -34.26
N VAL A 92 9.56 3.57 -35.12
CA VAL A 92 10.90 3.67 -35.71
C VAL A 92 12.00 3.87 -34.65
N ASN A 93 11.65 4.48 -33.50
CA ASN A 93 12.50 4.56 -32.31
C ASN A 93 12.20 3.38 -31.37
N ASN A 94 12.65 2.18 -31.72
CA ASN A 94 12.26 0.92 -31.09
C ASN A 94 13.02 0.59 -29.77
N ASN A 95 13.26 1.59 -28.92
CA ASN A 95 14.06 1.46 -27.69
C ASN A 95 13.51 0.42 -26.68
N LEU A 96 12.22 0.08 -26.77
CA LEU A 96 11.55 -0.95 -25.94
C LEU A 96 11.22 -2.23 -26.75
N SER A 97 11.82 -2.42 -27.92
CA SER A 97 11.80 -3.70 -28.63
C SER A 97 12.57 -4.78 -27.87
N ASP A 98 12.21 -6.04 -28.08
CA ASP A 98 12.83 -7.15 -27.33
C ASP A 98 14.31 -7.33 -27.67
N ASN A 99 14.71 -7.00 -28.91
CA ASN A 99 16.10 -6.94 -29.32
C ASN A 99 16.90 -5.95 -28.45
N VAL A 100 16.44 -4.69 -28.35
CA VAL A 100 17.14 -3.64 -27.57
C VAL A 100 17.13 -3.94 -26.07
N LEU A 101 16.02 -4.47 -25.54
CA LEU A 101 15.92 -4.91 -24.14
C LEU A 101 16.69 -6.21 -23.83
N SER A 102 17.18 -6.92 -24.85
CA SER A 102 18.07 -8.08 -24.70
C SER A 102 19.56 -7.71 -24.78
N SER A 103 19.91 -6.70 -25.60
CA SER A 103 21.29 -6.27 -25.82
C SER A 103 21.82 -5.26 -24.79
N ASN A 104 20.92 -4.47 -24.18
CA ASN A 104 21.28 -3.43 -23.22
C ASN A 104 20.88 -3.82 -21.79
N THR A 105 21.61 -3.31 -20.79
CA THR A 105 21.27 -3.43 -19.36
C THR A 105 20.38 -2.30 -18.84
N ARG A 106 20.40 -1.14 -19.51
CA ARG A 106 19.70 0.10 -19.14
C ARG A 106 18.68 0.50 -20.21
N VAL A 107 17.57 1.11 -19.80
CA VAL A 107 16.46 1.51 -20.68
C VAL A 107 16.49 3.00 -21.02
N ASN A 108 16.17 3.33 -22.26
CA ASN A 108 16.18 4.70 -22.78
C ASN A 108 14.79 5.14 -23.26
N TYR A 109 14.22 6.13 -22.57
CA TYR A 109 12.93 6.78 -22.85
C TYR A 109 13.08 8.10 -23.64
N ILE A 110 14.25 8.34 -24.22
CA ILE A 110 14.55 9.56 -24.98
C ILE A 110 13.93 9.50 -26.38
N LEU A 111 13.33 10.62 -26.77
CA LEU A 111 12.75 10.85 -28.08
C LEU A 111 13.84 11.14 -29.13
N LYS A 112 13.75 10.53 -30.31
CA LYS A 112 14.71 10.74 -31.41
C LYS A 112 14.42 12.07 -32.10
N THR A 113 15.47 12.71 -32.63
CA THR A 113 15.32 13.81 -33.58
C THR A 113 15.43 13.26 -35.01
N PRO A 114 14.63 13.76 -35.98
CA PRO A 114 14.64 13.23 -37.35
C PRO A 114 16.01 13.23 -38.05
N ASN A 115 16.93 14.11 -37.65
CA ASN A 115 18.23 14.30 -38.31
C ASN A 115 19.42 13.66 -37.57
N ALA A 116 19.21 12.97 -36.44
CA ALA A 116 20.32 12.37 -35.66
C ALA A 116 20.83 11.02 -36.19
N ASP A 117 20.20 10.43 -37.21
CA ASP A 117 20.63 9.18 -37.84
C ASP A 117 21.66 9.38 -38.99
N VAL A 118 22.15 10.61 -39.21
CA VAL A 118 23.26 10.86 -40.16
C VAL A 118 24.59 10.56 -39.50
N SER A 119 25.16 9.41 -39.88
CA SER A 119 26.43 8.89 -39.42
C SER A 119 27.61 9.88 -39.50
N GLY A 120 28.22 10.19 -38.37
CA GLY A 120 29.64 10.57 -38.28
C GLY A 120 30.08 11.95 -38.78
N SER A 121 29.19 12.79 -39.32
CA SER A 121 29.54 14.16 -39.73
C SER A 121 29.41 15.14 -38.56
N ASN A 122 30.46 15.95 -38.34
CA ASN A 122 30.41 17.10 -37.42
C ASN A 122 29.28 18.06 -37.79
N LEU A 123 28.17 18.00 -37.06
CA LEU A 123 27.11 19.01 -37.10
C LEU A 123 27.66 20.32 -36.52
N GLY A 124 28.15 21.19 -37.41
CA GLY A 124 28.76 22.47 -37.04
C GLY A 124 27.78 23.36 -36.26
N SER A 125 28.11 23.62 -34.99
CA SER A 125 27.70 24.74 -34.11
C SER A 125 26.23 25.23 -34.07
N GLY A 126 25.27 24.57 -34.71
CA GLY A 126 23.86 25.01 -34.80
C GLY A 126 22.80 23.91 -34.64
N GLY A 127 23.18 22.63 -34.53
CA GLY A 127 22.26 21.47 -34.54
C GLY A 127 21.79 20.95 -33.17
N ASN A 128 21.52 21.84 -32.19
CA ASN A 128 21.56 21.48 -30.75
C ASN A 128 20.25 20.99 -30.10
N ALA A 129 19.17 20.73 -30.84
CA ALA A 129 17.85 20.45 -30.26
C ALA A 129 17.56 18.94 -30.12
N TYR A 130 17.70 18.38 -28.92
CA TYR A 130 17.38 16.97 -28.58
C TYR A 130 16.75 16.84 -27.19
N ASP A 131 16.06 15.71 -26.92
CA ASP A 131 15.49 15.40 -25.61
C ASP A 131 16.59 15.11 -24.57
N LYS A 132 16.74 16.00 -23.60
CA LYS A 132 17.81 15.96 -22.60
C LYS A 132 17.54 15.03 -21.42
N TYR A 133 16.29 14.60 -21.20
CA TYR A 133 15.87 13.98 -19.94
C TYR A 133 15.30 12.59 -20.18
N ASN A 134 15.98 11.56 -19.65
CA ASN A 134 15.55 10.16 -19.76
C ASN A 134 14.37 9.87 -18.82
N VAL A 135 13.21 10.45 -19.10
CA VAL A 135 11.96 10.27 -18.34
C VAL A 135 10.90 9.65 -19.25
N PRO A 136 10.22 8.57 -18.82
CA PRO A 136 9.06 8.02 -19.53
C PRO A 136 7.93 9.05 -19.59
N THR A 137 7.18 9.08 -20.69
CA THR A 137 6.08 10.04 -20.92
C THR A 137 4.86 9.37 -21.54
N ILE A 138 3.69 9.54 -20.94
CA ILE A 138 2.41 9.08 -21.53
C ILE A 138 2.21 9.81 -22.86
N CYS A 139 2.29 9.06 -23.95
CA CYS A 139 2.02 9.56 -25.29
C CYS A 139 1.15 8.56 -26.05
N ILE A 140 -0.03 9.01 -26.49
CA ILE A 140 -1.01 8.21 -27.22
C ILE A 140 -1.23 8.83 -28.59
N HIS A 141 -0.84 8.09 -29.63
CA HIS A 141 -1.07 8.46 -31.02
C HIS A 141 -1.79 7.33 -31.76
N ASN A 142 -2.94 7.66 -32.37
CA ASN A 142 -3.84 6.65 -32.95
C ASN A 142 -3.35 6.20 -34.33
N ASN A 143 -2.50 5.16 -34.34
CA ASN A 143 -2.25 4.24 -35.45
C ASN A 143 -2.18 4.85 -36.87
N SER A 144 -1.40 5.91 -37.05
CA SER A 144 -0.84 6.25 -38.38
C SER A 144 0.49 5.54 -38.57
N SER A 145 0.88 5.29 -39.82
CA SER A 145 2.16 4.66 -40.18
C SER A 145 3.40 5.37 -39.63
N ASN A 146 3.29 6.67 -39.36
CA ASN A 146 4.30 7.47 -38.67
C ASN A 146 3.83 7.79 -37.25
N ASP A 147 4.58 7.37 -36.23
CA ASP A 147 4.24 7.63 -34.82
C ASP A 147 5.01 8.83 -34.25
N ILE A 148 4.28 9.92 -33.99
CA ILE A 148 4.83 11.16 -33.42
C ILE A 148 5.35 10.97 -31.99
N CYS A 149 4.87 9.95 -31.26
CA CYS A 149 5.33 9.66 -29.89
C CYS A 149 6.77 9.14 -29.82
N THR A 150 7.42 8.92 -30.97
CA THR A 150 8.84 8.56 -31.04
C THR A 150 9.78 9.75 -31.26
N LEU A 151 9.22 10.92 -31.66
CA LEU A 151 9.95 12.06 -32.18
C LEU A 151 9.95 13.23 -31.20
N TYR A 152 11.12 13.87 -31.06
CA TYR A 152 11.32 15.05 -30.22
C TYR A 152 10.77 16.34 -30.85
N ASN A 153 10.90 16.45 -32.18
CA ASN A 153 10.43 17.59 -32.96
C ASN A 153 9.85 17.06 -34.29
N LEU A 154 8.64 17.50 -34.61
CA LEU A 154 8.05 17.34 -35.94
C LEU A 154 8.29 18.63 -36.73
N PRO A 155 9.05 18.58 -37.85
CA PRO A 155 9.31 19.75 -38.70
C PRO A 155 8.02 20.46 -39.11
N GLY A 156 8.08 21.78 -39.30
CA GLY A 156 6.93 22.61 -39.65
C GLY A 156 6.42 22.39 -41.07
N ILE A 157 5.61 23.30 -41.60
CA ILE A 157 5.35 23.42 -43.03
C ILE A 157 6.23 24.56 -43.55
N PRO A 158 7.07 24.34 -44.57
CA PRO A 158 7.87 25.41 -45.16
C PRO A 158 6.96 26.37 -45.92
N ARG A 159 7.13 27.68 -45.71
CA ARG A 159 6.57 28.70 -46.61
C ARG A 159 7.53 28.92 -47.76
N PHE A 160 7.10 28.61 -48.98
CA PHE A 160 7.82 29.03 -50.17
C PHE A 160 7.46 30.49 -50.49
N PRO A 161 8.42 31.34 -50.88
CA PRO A 161 8.11 32.71 -51.30
C PRO A 161 7.19 32.66 -52.52
N ALA A 162 6.14 33.48 -52.50
CA ALA A 162 5.13 33.51 -53.55
C ALA A 162 5.77 33.81 -54.92
N ILE A 163 5.67 32.87 -55.86
CA ILE A 163 6.06 33.09 -57.26
C ILE A 163 5.12 34.16 -57.79
N GLY A 164 5.66 35.31 -58.23
CA GLY A 164 4.92 36.55 -58.48
C GLY A 164 3.91 36.52 -59.64
N VAL A 165 2.86 35.72 -59.51
CA VAL A 165 1.76 35.56 -60.47
C VAL A 165 0.44 35.84 -59.72
N ALA A 166 -0.15 37.01 -60.00
CA ALA A 166 -1.38 37.45 -59.37
C ALA A 166 -2.50 36.41 -59.52
N GLY A 167 -3.25 36.18 -58.44
CA GLY A 167 -4.33 35.18 -58.36
C GLY A 167 -3.89 33.76 -57.97
N ILE A 168 -2.65 33.33 -58.24
CA ILE A 168 -2.15 32.01 -57.80
C ILE A 168 -1.53 32.11 -56.40
N SER A 169 -0.78 33.18 -56.12
CA SER A 169 -0.15 33.42 -54.82
C SER A 169 -1.15 33.47 -53.67
N GLU A 170 -2.28 34.15 -53.85
CA GLU A 170 -3.33 34.28 -52.82
C GLU A 170 -3.97 32.93 -52.47
N ILE A 171 -4.21 32.08 -53.47
CA ILE A 171 -4.77 30.73 -53.27
C ILE A 171 -3.73 29.82 -52.59
N HIS A 172 -2.46 29.92 -52.99
CA HIS A 172 -1.38 29.15 -52.37
C HIS A 172 -1.16 29.56 -50.92
N GLU A 173 -1.11 30.85 -50.61
CA GLU A 173 -0.97 31.35 -49.24
C GLU A 173 -2.19 31.00 -48.38
N ALA A 174 -3.42 31.11 -48.90
CA ALA A 174 -4.62 30.68 -48.18
C ALA A 174 -4.62 29.17 -47.87
N PHE A 175 -4.17 28.34 -48.82
CA PHE A 175 -4.01 26.89 -48.62
C PHE A 175 -2.92 26.57 -47.58
N VAL A 176 -1.75 27.21 -47.66
CA VAL A 176 -0.65 27.04 -46.70
C VAL A 176 -1.06 27.52 -45.31
N ASN A 177 -1.75 28.67 -45.19
CA ASN A 177 -2.29 29.18 -43.92
C ASN A 177 -3.23 28.15 -43.29
N LYS A 178 -4.19 27.61 -44.05
CA LYS A 178 -5.11 26.58 -43.56
C LYS A 178 -4.39 25.30 -43.15
N LEU A 179 -3.36 24.88 -43.89
CA LEU A 179 -2.57 23.70 -43.56
C LEU A 179 -1.73 23.90 -42.28
N VAL A 180 -1.20 25.11 -42.07
CA VAL A 180 -0.48 25.54 -40.87
C VAL A 180 -1.40 25.59 -39.65
N GLU A 181 -2.63 26.09 -39.81
CA GLU A 181 -3.67 26.13 -38.79
C GLU A 181 -4.14 24.74 -38.39
N GLU A 182 -4.55 23.89 -39.34
CA GLU A 182 -4.97 22.50 -39.11
C GLU A 182 -3.86 21.65 -38.45
N LYS A 183 -2.61 21.81 -38.92
CA LYS A 183 -1.46 21.15 -38.29
C LYS A 183 -1.25 21.62 -36.86
N GLY A 184 -1.41 22.92 -36.60
CA GLY A 184 -1.28 23.49 -35.27
C GLY A 184 -2.38 23.03 -34.31
N ALA A 185 -3.63 22.97 -34.78
CA ALA A 185 -4.77 22.47 -34.02
C ALA A 185 -4.65 20.96 -33.71
N ASN A 186 -4.19 20.15 -34.67
CA ASN A 186 -3.94 18.72 -34.42
C ASN A 186 -2.83 18.53 -33.38
N CYS A 187 -1.77 19.35 -33.44
CA CYS A 187 -0.67 19.36 -32.49
C CYS A 187 -1.15 19.58 -31.04
N SER A 188 -1.90 20.66 -30.79
CA SER A 188 -2.40 21.00 -29.44
C SER A 188 -3.47 20.01 -28.94
N ALA A 189 -4.31 19.47 -29.82
CA ALA A 189 -5.29 18.44 -29.46
C ALA A 189 -4.64 17.16 -28.89
N ARG A 190 -3.42 16.79 -29.31
CA ARG A 190 -2.69 15.63 -28.76
C ARG A 190 -2.25 15.85 -27.31
N THR A 191 -1.89 17.08 -26.94
CA THR A 191 -1.59 17.45 -25.54
C THR A 191 -2.79 17.16 -24.64
N GLN A 192 -4.00 17.53 -25.08
CA GLN A 192 -5.23 17.27 -24.32
C GLN A 192 -5.50 15.77 -24.17
N ILE A 193 -5.34 14.97 -25.23
CA ILE A 193 -5.50 13.50 -25.18
C ILE A 193 -4.52 12.88 -24.16
N ASN A 194 -3.25 13.29 -24.17
CA ASN A 194 -2.22 12.78 -23.26
C ASN A 194 -2.46 13.19 -21.80
N PHE A 195 -2.84 14.46 -21.57
CA PHE A 195 -3.23 14.97 -20.25
C PHE A 195 -4.42 14.20 -19.67
N LEU A 196 -5.48 14.00 -20.47
CA LEU A 196 -6.68 13.28 -20.03
C LEU A 196 -6.41 11.79 -19.77
N ALA A 197 -5.50 11.16 -20.53
CA ALA A 197 -5.05 9.80 -20.24
C ALA A 197 -4.27 9.70 -18.92
N ALA A 198 -3.34 10.63 -18.67
CA ALA A 198 -2.60 10.70 -17.41
C ALA A 198 -3.54 10.90 -16.21
N LEU A 199 -4.49 11.83 -16.34
CA LEU A 199 -5.52 12.10 -15.33
C LEU A 199 -6.41 10.87 -15.09
N SER A 200 -6.88 10.20 -16.16
CA SER A 200 -7.73 9.02 -16.06
C SER A 200 -7.03 7.85 -15.37
N TRP A 201 -5.78 7.54 -15.75
CA TRP A 201 -5.04 6.42 -15.16
C TRP A 201 -4.67 6.64 -13.69
N ALA A 202 -4.57 7.89 -13.24
CA ALA A 202 -4.38 8.22 -11.83
C ALA A 202 -5.71 8.29 -11.04
N TYR A 203 -6.75 8.93 -11.59
CA TYR A 203 -7.92 9.40 -10.83
C TYR A 203 -9.30 8.95 -11.33
N SER A 204 -9.43 8.17 -12.41
CA SER A 204 -10.74 7.71 -12.91
C SER A 204 -11.52 6.88 -11.87
N SER A 205 -12.84 7.05 -11.79
CA SER A 205 -13.72 6.12 -11.04
C SER A 205 -13.96 4.80 -11.78
N GLY A 206 -13.62 4.71 -13.07
CA GLY A 206 -13.96 3.58 -13.93
C GLY A 206 -15.48 3.41 -14.11
N LEU A 207 -16.22 4.52 -14.12
CA LEU A 207 -17.68 4.58 -14.28
C LEU A 207 -18.10 5.45 -15.45
N LYS A 208 -17.57 6.68 -15.50
CA LYS A 208 -17.83 7.66 -16.54
C LYS A 208 -16.57 7.84 -17.36
N GLU A 209 -16.74 7.86 -18.68
CA GLU A 209 -15.68 8.32 -19.58
C GLU A 209 -15.44 9.81 -19.32
N ILE A 210 -14.18 10.21 -19.12
CA ILE A 210 -13.84 11.63 -19.05
C ILE A 210 -14.02 12.20 -20.47
N PRO A 211 -14.88 13.21 -20.69
CA PRO A 211 -15.18 13.68 -22.05
C PRO A 211 -13.92 14.08 -22.82
N GLY A 212 -13.71 13.46 -23.98
CA GLY A 212 -12.53 13.66 -24.84
C GLY A 212 -11.27 12.88 -24.46
N ALA A 213 -11.31 12.03 -23.42
CA ALA A 213 -10.20 11.13 -23.11
C ALA A 213 -10.13 9.97 -24.11
N PRO A 214 -8.92 9.45 -24.44
CA PRO A 214 -8.79 8.27 -25.29
C PRO A 214 -9.29 7.03 -24.54
N LEU A 215 -10.01 6.13 -25.21
CA LEU A 215 -10.60 4.90 -24.64
C LEU A 215 -9.58 3.79 -24.26
N ILE A 216 -8.37 4.17 -23.85
CA ILE A 216 -7.30 3.24 -23.44
C ILE A 216 -7.35 3.08 -21.93
N ALA A 217 -7.94 1.97 -21.48
CA ALA A 217 -8.08 1.58 -20.07
C ALA A 217 -8.86 2.57 -19.18
N THR A 218 -9.69 3.45 -19.77
CA THR A 218 -10.59 4.38 -19.05
C THR A 218 -11.69 3.66 -18.27
N ASN A 219 -12.06 2.44 -18.70
CA ASN A 219 -13.01 1.55 -18.03
C ASN A 219 -12.46 0.92 -16.73
N ARG A 220 -11.18 1.13 -16.41
CA ARG A 220 -10.55 0.74 -15.16
C ARG A 220 -10.52 1.93 -14.21
N THR A 221 -10.61 1.64 -12.92
CA THR A 221 -10.37 2.63 -11.87
C THR A 221 -8.92 3.15 -11.96
N GLY A 222 -8.74 4.43 -11.62
CA GLY A 222 -7.44 5.06 -11.46
C GLY A 222 -6.72 4.51 -10.23
N ALA A 223 -5.39 4.61 -10.23
CA ALA A 223 -4.57 4.05 -9.17
C ALA A 223 -4.86 4.67 -7.79
N TRP A 224 -5.18 5.98 -7.73
CA TRP A 224 -5.35 6.72 -6.49
C TRP A 224 -6.68 6.40 -5.76
N PRO A 225 -7.87 6.37 -6.42
CA PRO A 225 -9.12 5.92 -5.79
C PRO A 225 -9.04 4.50 -5.21
N GLU A 226 -8.45 3.55 -5.96
CA GLU A 226 -8.33 2.15 -5.52
C GLU A 226 -7.34 2.01 -4.35
N ALA A 227 -6.22 2.75 -4.36
CA ALA A 227 -5.27 2.77 -3.24
C ALA A 227 -5.89 3.37 -1.95
N LEU A 228 -6.71 4.41 -2.06
CA LEU A 228 -7.40 5.00 -0.91
C LEU A 228 -8.49 4.07 -0.33
N GLU A 229 -9.27 3.39 -1.19
CA GLU A 229 -10.23 2.37 -0.77
C GLU A 229 -9.55 1.24 0.02
N LEU A 230 -8.46 0.69 -0.51
CA LEU A 230 -7.70 -0.36 0.14
C LEU A 230 -7.11 0.13 1.47
N ALA A 231 -6.65 1.39 1.56
CA ALA A 231 -6.16 1.98 2.80
C ALA A 231 -7.25 2.17 3.88
N MET A 232 -8.47 2.54 3.49
CA MET A 232 -9.62 2.57 4.41
C MET A 232 -9.97 1.17 4.90
N ARG A 233 -10.01 0.17 4.01
CA ARG A 233 -10.20 -1.25 4.39
C ARG A 233 -9.10 -1.74 5.35
N MET A 234 -7.84 -1.32 5.15
CA MET A 234 -6.72 -1.61 6.06
C MET A 234 -6.94 -1.03 7.46
N ARG A 235 -7.42 0.22 7.59
CA ARG A 235 -7.71 0.83 8.89
C ARG A 235 -8.85 0.14 9.64
N ASN A 236 -9.90 -0.31 8.93
CA ASN A 236 -10.95 -1.13 9.55
C ASN A 236 -10.42 -2.48 10.07
N LEU A 237 -9.56 -3.17 9.29
CA LEU A 237 -8.92 -4.41 9.75
C LEU A 237 -7.99 -4.17 10.94
N GLU A 238 -7.25 -3.07 10.96
CA GLU A 238 -6.41 -2.65 12.08
C GLU A 238 -7.22 -2.36 13.35
N MET A 239 -8.38 -1.71 13.22
CA MET A 239 -9.32 -1.47 14.32
C MET A 239 -9.84 -2.79 14.90
N ILE A 240 -10.22 -3.76 14.05
CA ILE A 240 -10.67 -5.09 14.48
C ILE A 240 -9.57 -5.83 15.27
N VAL A 241 -8.29 -5.69 14.90
CA VAL A 241 -7.16 -6.27 15.67
C VAL A 241 -6.95 -5.56 17.01
N ASN A 242 -7.11 -4.22 17.04
CA ASN A 242 -6.90 -3.39 18.22
C ASN A 242 -8.09 -3.30 19.18
N ARG A 243 -9.22 -3.91 18.83
CA ARG A 243 -10.39 -4.13 19.70
C ARG A 243 -9.95 -4.36 21.17
N PRO A 244 -10.40 -3.53 22.14
CA PRO A 244 -9.83 -3.49 23.48
C PRO A 244 -9.81 -4.82 24.23
N PRO A 245 -9.01 -4.98 25.31
CA PRO A 245 -8.96 -6.21 26.11
C PRO A 245 -10.18 -6.33 27.06
N VAL A 246 -10.92 -7.45 27.04
CA VAL A 246 -12.03 -7.72 27.96
C VAL A 246 -11.55 -8.08 29.38
N ALA A 247 -12.08 -7.38 30.38
CA ALA A 247 -11.81 -7.64 31.78
C ALA A 247 -12.36 -8.99 32.31
N GLU A 248 -13.58 -9.39 31.93
CA GLU A 248 -14.17 -10.67 32.36
C GLU A 248 -15.10 -11.30 31.30
N ILE A 249 -14.82 -12.54 30.92
CA ILE A 249 -15.67 -13.38 30.06
C ILE A 249 -16.09 -14.63 30.85
N THR A 250 -17.37 -14.95 30.79
CA THR A 250 -18.01 -16.09 31.47
C THR A 250 -18.99 -16.78 30.52
N ALA A 251 -19.41 -18.00 30.87
CA ALA A 251 -20.39 -18.76 30.07
C ALA A 251 -21.71 -17.99 29.86
N ASN A 252 -22.12 -17.19 30.85
CA ASN A 252 -23.37 -16.43 30.83
C ASN A 252 -23.31 -15.18 29.94
N ASN A 253 -22.17 -14.48 29.88
CA ASN A 253 -22.05 -13.23 29.12
C ASN A 253 -21.60 -13.44 27.66
N MET A 254 -20.96 -14.58 27.36
CA MET A 254 -20.36 -14.90 26.06
C MET A 254 -21.30 -14.71 24.86
N ASN A 255 -22.56 -15.17 24.94
CA ASN A 255 -23.49 -15.10 23.82
C ASN A 255 -23.87 -13.65 23.46
N ASN A 256 -23.99 -12.79 24.47
CA ASN A 256 -24.27 -11.36 24.29
C ASN A 256 -23.06 -10.61 23.74
N PHE A 257 -21.84 -11.04 24.08
CA PHE A 257 -20.62 -10.52 23.46
C PHE A 257 -20.48 -10.99 22.00
N ALA A 258 -20.88 -12.22 21.67
CA ALA A 258 -20.70 -12.79 20.33
C ALA A 258 -21.62 -12.17 19.24
N SER A 259 -22.75 -11.55 19.63
CA SER A 259 -23.68 -10.91 18.69
C SER A 259 -23.27 -9.51 18.24
N VAL A 260 -22.50 -8.78 19.05
CA VAL A 260 -21.96 -7.45 18.69
C VAL A 260 -20.79 -7.61 17.71
N GLY A 261 -20.82 -6.88 16.59
CA GLY A 261 -19.80 -6.96 15.56
C GLY A 261 -19.71 -8.30 14.82
N GLN A 262 -20.78 -9.12 14.83
CA GLN A 262 -20.73 -10.50 14.32
C GLN A 262 -20.30 -10.57 12.84
N ASN A 263 -20.81 -9.67 11.98
CA ASN A 263 -20.50 -9.65 10.55
C ASN A 263 -19.03 -9.32 10.23
N ILE A 264 -18.37 -8.56 11.12
CA ILE A 264 -16.96 -8.15 11.00
C ILE A 264 -16.01 -8.96 11.89
N GLY A 265 -16.54 -9.87 12.73
CA GLY A 265 -15.78 -10.68 13.67
C GLY A 265 -15.13 -9.89 14.80
N LEU A 266 -15.71 -8.75 15.22
CA LEU A 266 -15.10 -7.82 16.20
C LEU A 266 -14.76 -8.51 17.52
N ASN A 267 -15.69 -9.32 18.04
CA ASN A 267 -15.53 -10.06 19.30
C ASN A 267 -15.01 -11.51 19.08
N GLU A 268 -14.51 -11.84 17.89
CA GLU A 268 -14.07 -13.21 17.59
C GLU A 268 -12.87 -13.66 18.46
N ARG A 269 -11.93 -12.76 18.75
CA ARG A 269 -10.74 -13.03 19.60
C ARG A 269 -11.13 -13.50 21.02
N PRO A 270 -11.85 -12.70 21.84
CA PRO A 270 -12.22 -13.11 23.19
C PRO A 270 -13.15 -14.33 23.19
N THR A 271 -14.15 -14.39 22.29
CA THR A 271 -15.10 -15.51 22.24
C THR A 271 -14.41 -16.83 21.88
N LYS A 272 -13.46 -16.84 20.92
CA LYS A 272 -12.70 -18.06 20.60
C LYS A 272 -11.69 -18.42 21.69
N ALA A 273 -11.05 -17.44 22.33
CA ALA A 273 -10.17 -17.70 23.48
C ALA A 273 -10.95 -18.37 24.63
N PHE A 274 -12.10 -17.80 25.03
CA PHE A 274 -12.96 -18.37 26.07
C PHE A 274 -13.47 -19.77 25.69
N MET A 275 -14.01 -19.96 24.48
CA MET A 275 -14.50 -21.28 24.05
C MET A 275 -13.39 -22.33 23.92
N SER A 276 -12.16 -21.93 23.62
CA SER A 276 -11.01 -22.82 23.63
C SER A 276 -10.66 -23.28 25.05
N ALA A 277 -10.60 -22.36 26.02
CA ALA A 277 -10.39 -22.71 27.43
C ALA A 277 -11.54 -23.59 27.97
N PHE A 278 -12.79 -23.13 27.82
CA PHE A 278 -13.96 -23.82 28.35
C PHE A 278 -14.08 -25.25 27.84
N ARG A 279 -13.71 -25.51 26.57
CA ARG A 279 -13.66 -26.87 26.01
C ARG A 279 -12.52 -27.73 26.57
N ASN A 280 -11.35 -27.16 26.82
CA ASN A 280 -10.18 -27.87 27.36
C ASN A 280 -10.16 -28.03 28.89
N LEU A 281 -11.06 -27.34 29.62
CA LEU A 281 -11.26 -27.51 31.06
C LEU A 281 -11.70 -28.96 31.43
N GLY A 282 -11.65 -29.34 32.71
CA GLY A 282 -12.22 -30.61 33.19
C GLY A 282 -13.76 -30.69 33.06
N GLY A 283 -14.34 -31.90 33.19
CA GLY A 283 -15.80 -32.08 33.38
C GLY A 283 -16.54 -32.92 32.34
N GLY A 284 -16.02 -33.05 31.12
CA GLY A 284 -16.61 -33.91 30.07
C GLY A 284 -18.11 -33.65 29.84
N LYS A 285 -18.94 -34.72 29.87
CA LYS A 285 -20.39 -34.65 29.66
C LYS A 285 -21.15 -33.79 30.70
N TYR A 286 -20.55 -33.52 31.86
CA TYR A 286 -21.18 -32.75 32.94
C TYR A 286 -21.03 -31.23 32.79
N LYS A 287 -20.25 -30.75 31.81
CA LYS A 287 -20.17 -29.32 31.45
C LYS A 287 -21.47 -28.76 30.91
N ASP A 288 -22.13 -29.52 30.02
CA ASP A 288 -23.30 -29.06 29.26
C ASP A 288 -24.63 -29.43 29.93
N ASN A 289 -24.59 -30.29 30.96
CA ASN A 289 -25.76 -30.63 31.78
C ASN A 289 -26.07 -29.48 32.75
N ILE A 290 -26.76 -28.47 32.24
CA ILE A 290 -27.34 -27.39 33.04
C ILE A 290 -28.44 -27.98 33.91
N SER A 291 -28.23 -27.99 35.23
CA SER A 291 -29.29 -28.31 36.20
C SER A 291 -30.40 -27.24 36.18
N SER A 292 -31.60 -27.58 36.66
CA SER A 292 -32.82 -26.74 36.67
C SER A 292 -32.69 -25.44 37.49
N GLY A 293 -31.82 -24.55 37.06
CA GLY A 293 -31.31 -23.39 37.79
C GLY A 293 -30.13 -22.67 37.09
N GLY A 294 -29.65 -23.14 35.93
CA GLY A 294 -28.71 -22.39 35.08
C GLY A 294 -27.21 -22.63 35.35
N VAL A 295 -26.87 -23.60 36.22
CA VAL A 295 -25.48 -23.87 36.62
C VAL A 295 -25.01 -25.22 36.05
N ALA A 296 -23.78 -25.25 35.51
CA ALA A 296 -23.12 -26.47 35.07
C ALA A 296 -22.83 -27.41 36.26
N GLN A 297 -22.94 -28.72 36.05
CA GLN A 297 -22.72 -29.71 37.12
C GLN A 297 -21.25 -29.91 37.51
N ASP A 298 -20.31 -29.38 36.72
CA ASP A 298 -18.88 -29.33 37.05
C ASP A 298 -18.53 -27.98 37.70
N GLU A 299 -18.10 -28.01 38.97
CA GLU A 299 -17.83 -26.81 39.80
C GLU A 299 -16.76 -25.89 39.18
N LEU A 300 -15.74 -26.49 38.53
CA LEU A 300 -14.64 -25.77 37.90
C LEU A 300 -15.12 -25.04 36.64
N ALA A 301 -15.98 -25.69 35.84
CA ALA A 301 -16.59 -25.08 34.64
C ALA A 301 -17.63 -24.00 34.99
N ALA A 302 -18.41 -24.19 36.05
CA ALA A 302 -19.41 -23.23 36.51
C ALA A 302 -18.79 -21.90 37.00
N THR A 303 -17.60 -21.96 37.60
CA THR A 303 -16.89 -20.80 38.17
C THR A 303 -15.79 -20.23 37.28
N PHE A 304 -15.59 -20.78 36.08
CA PHE A 304 -14.51 -20.37 35.19
C PHE A 304 -14.69 -18.95 34.63
N LYS A 305 -13.65 -18.13 34.81
CA LYS A 305 -13.53 -16.76 34.32
C LYS A 305 -12.27 -16.61 33.47
N LEU A 306 -12.39 -15.95 32.33
CA LEU A 306 -11.24 -15.55 31.49
C LEU A 306 -11.12 -14.02 31.44
N THR A 307 -9.91 -13.52 31.67
CA THR A 307 -9.54 -12.10 31.55
C THR A 307 -8.46 -11.94 30.48
N GLU A 308 -8.66 -11.04 29.53
CA GLU A 308 -7.60 -10.60 28.59
C GLU A 308 -6.63 -9.68 29.34
N ILE A 309 -5.35 -10.03 29.40
CA ILE A 309 -4.34 -9.21 30.07
C ILE A 309 -4.00 -8.02 29.16
N SER A 310 -4.34 -6.81 29.64
CA SER A 310 -4.20 -5.57 28.87
C SER A 310 -2.73 -5.18 28.64
N PRO A 311 -2.29 -5.00 27.38
CA PRO A 311 -1.06 -4.26 27.06
C PRO A 311 -1.18 -2.80 27.50
N GLN A 312 -0.06 -2.16 27.83
CA GLN A 312 0.02 -0.71 27.87
C GLN A 312 -0.37 -0.17 26.48
N PRO A 313 -1.36 0.73 26.37
CA PRO A 313 -1.79 1.24 25.08
C PRO A 313 -0.74 2.17 24.49
N PHE A 314 -0.41 1.96 23.22
CA PHE A 314 0.29 2.96 22.41
C PHE A 314 -0.75 3.94 21.86
N GLN A 315 -0.62 5.22 22.19
CA GLN A 315 -1.49 6.26 21.66
C GLN A 315 -0.90 6.82 20.36
N ALA A 316 -1.47 6.43 19.22
CA ALA A 316 -1.04 6.93 17.92
C ALA A 316 -1.37 8.43 17.80
N PRO A 317 -0.41 9.31 17.42
CA PRO A 317 -0.72 10.71 17.18
C PRO A 317 -1.65 10.86 15.98
N GLU A 318 -2.73 11.64 16.12
CA GLU A 318 -3.73 11.86 15.05
C GLU A 318 -3.09 12.26 13.71
N LYS A 319 -2.24 13.31 13.76
CA LYS A 319 -1.45 13.78 12.62
C LYS A 319 -0.10 13.05 12.57
N SER A 320 -0.13 11.75 12.27
CA SER A 320 1.03 10.90 11.96
C SER A 320 0.65 9.78 11.00
N VAL A 321 1.62 9.09 10.39
CA VAL A 321 1.36 7.93 9.51
C VAL A 321 0.66 6.76 10.22
N SER A 322 0.73 6.70 11.56
CA SER A 322 -0.01 5.74 12.41
C SER A 322 -1.47 6.15 12.63
N GLY A 323 -1.75 7.44 12.79
CA GLY A 323 -3.11 7.98 12.97
C GLY A 323 -3.87 8.27 11.67
N PHE A 324 -3.17 8.41 10.55
CA PHE A 324 -3.73 8.88 9.28
C PHE A 324 -4.91 8.02 8.77
N LEU A 325 -5.99 8.66 8.32
CA LEU A 325 -7.30 8.10 7.95
C LEU A 325 -8.16 7.55 9.10
N ILE A 326 -7.74 7.65 10.37
CA ILE A 326 -8.54 7.17 11.51
C ILE A 326 -9.37 8.33 12.08
N PRO A 327 -10.72 8.25 12.10
CA PRO A 327 -11.55 9.30 12.72
C PRO A 327 -11.34 9.37 14.23
N THR A 328 -11.11 10.59 14.75
CA THR A 328 -10.96 10.87 16.19
C THR A 328 -12.25 10.66 16.99
N THR A 329 -13.41 10.72 16.33
CA THR A 329 -14.75 10.58 16.91
C THR A 329 -15.21 9.12 17.05
N PHE A 330 -14.46 8.14 16.53
CA PHE A 330 -14.82 6.74 16.63
C PHE A 330 -14.55 6.19 18.04
N THR A 331 -15.57 5.58 18.62
CA THR A 331 -15.50 4.80 19.87
C THR A 331 -15.98 3.37 19.63
N TYR A 332 -15.40 2.40 20.36
CA TYR A 332 -15.78 1.00 20.20
C TYR A 332 -17.21 0.74 20.75
N PRO A 333 -18.01 -0.13 20.11
CA PRO A 333 -19.33 -0.52 20.62
C PRO A 333 -19.26 -1.06 22.05
N GLY A 334 -19.90 -0.35 22.99
CA GLY A 334 -19.90 -0.69 24.42
C GLY A 334 -18.76 -0.08 25.25
N GLU A 335 -17.78 0.59 24.63
CA GLU A 335 -16.63 1.19 25.32
C GLU A 335 -16.42 2.66 24.90
N SER A 336 -17.24 3.55 25.47
CA SER A 336 -17.31 4.98 25.11
C SER A 336 -16.04 5.80 25.38
N SER A 337 -15.09 5.29 26.17
CA SER A 337 -13.81 5.94 26.48
C SER A 337 -12.65 5.52 25.57
N MET A 338 -12.84 4.50 24.73
CA MET A 338 -11.76 3.88 23.94
C MET A 338 -11.87 4.25 22.46
N THR A 339 -10.80 4.83 21.91
CA THR A 339 -10.73 5.31 20.51
C THR A 339 -9.92 4.36 19.62
N ALA A 340 -10.10 4.43 18.30
CA ALA A 340 -9.29 3.65 17.35
C ALA A 340 -7.82 4.13 17.21
N LEU A 341 -7.48 5.29 17.78
CA LEU A 341 -6.09 5.77 17.91
C LEU A 341 -5.35 5.11 19.08
N THR A 342 -6.08 4.52 20.03
CA THR A 342 -5.53 3.79 21.16
C THR A 342 -5.23 2.35 20.74
N LYS A 343 -3.95 2.06 20.44
CA LYS A 343 -3.48 0.77 19.90
C LYS A 343 -3.04 -0.15 21.05
N HIS A 344 -3.57 -1.36 21.10
CA HIS A 344 -3.14 -2.38 22.08
C HIS A 344 -2.22 -3.44 21.47
N TYR A 345 -2.48 -3.83 20.21
CA TYR A 345 -1.94 -5.06 19.63
C TYR A 345 -1.23 -4.83 18.29
N LEU A 346 -1.57 -3.79 17.55
CA LEU A 346 -1.01 -3.53 16.22
C LEU A 346 -0.99 -2.02 15.95
N ASP A 347 0.10 -1.54 15.37
CA ASP A 347 0.16 -0.21 14.77
C ASP A 347 0.67 -0.32 13.34
N LEU A 348 -0.07 0.27 12.39
CA LEU A 348 0.27 0.29 10.98
C LEU A 348 0.63 1.72 10.54
N GLN A 349 1.83 1.90 10.02
CA GLN A 349 2.30 3.15 9.44
C GLN A 349 1.96 3.17 7.95
N ALA A 350 1.12 4.11 7.53
CA ALA A 350 0.79 4.34 6.13
C ALA A 350 1.98 4.97 5.38
N VAL A 351 2.13 4.66 4.08
CA VAL A 351 3.21 5.23 3.24
C VAL A 351 2.61 6.11 2.12
N PRO A 352 2.21 7.36 2.41
CA PRO A 352 1.79 8.34 1.40
C PRO A 352 3.01 8.95 0.69
N VAL A 353 3.11 8.80 -0.63
CA VAL A 353 4.24 9.28 -1.45
C VAL A 353 3.75 10.20 -2.57
N ASN A 354 4.42 11.34 -2.75
CA ASN A 354 4.13 12.32 -3.78
C ASN A 354 4.80 11.92 -5.10
N TYR A 355 3.99 11.42 -6.03
CA TYR A 355 4.45 11.01 -7.35
C TYR A 355 4.07 12.01 -8.43
N ALA A 356 4.84 12.04 -9.51
CA ALA A 356 4.50 12.75 -10.74
C ALA A 356 4.71 11.83 -11.94
N THR A 357 3.65 11.56 -12.71
CA THR A 357 3.77 10.87 -14.01
C THR A 357 3.90 11.90 -15.11
N MET A 358 4.80 11.70 -16.08
CA MET A 358 4.93 12.65 -17.19
C MET A 358 4.02 12.26 -18.35
N PHE A 359 3.55 13.25 -19.11
CA PHE A 359 2.85 13.10 -20.38
C PHE A 359 3.47 14.01 -21.44
N SER A 360 3.32 13.66 -22.71
CA SER A 360 3.88 14.44 -23.82
C SER A 360 2.98 15.63 -24.16
N THR A 361 3.51 16.83 -23.94
CA THR A 361 2.91 18.10 -24.37
C THR A 361 3.55 18.52 -25.69
N PHE A 362 2.72 18.67 -26.71
CA PHE A 362 3.10 19.19 -28.02
C PHE A 362 2.83 20.70 -28.08
N ALA A 363 3.85 21.47 -28.43
CA ALA A 363 3.78 22.92 -28.57
C ALA A 363 4.13 23.35 -30.01
N THR A 364 3.29 24.20 -30.59
CA THR A 364 3.49 24.78 -31.92
C THR A 364 4.47 25.94 -31.89
N THR A 365 5.32 26.02 -32.90
CA THR A 365 6.41 27.02 -32.99
C THR A 365 6.65 27.44 -34.44
N ARG A 366 7.39 28.55 -34.61
CA ARG A 366 8.06 28.92 -35.86
C ARG A 366 9.53 28.52 -35.77
N ASN A 367 10.08 27.93 -36.83
CA ASN A 367 11.49 27.56 -36.95
C ASN A 367 12.02 27.99 -38.33
N GLU A 368 13.29 28.31 -38.43
CA GLU A 368 13.95 28.52 -39.73
C GLU A 368 14.59 27.21 -40.19
N PHE A 369 14.33 26.81 -41.44
CA PHE A 369 15.07 25.76 -42.12
C PHE A 369 16.13 26.40 -43.01
N GLU A 370 17.27 25.73 -43.16
CA GLU A 370 18.49 26.14 -43.89
C GLU A 370 18.39 27.46 -44.66
N SER A 371 18.94 28.53 -44.10
CA SER A 371 19.24 29.80 -44.78
C SER A 371 18.09 30.37 -45.63
N ASN A 372 17.14 31.04 -44.95
CA ASN A 372 16.05 31.88 -45.50
C ASN A 372 14.69 31.21 -45.80
N VAL A 373 14.40 29.99 -45.32
CA VAL A 373 13.03 29.42 -45.40
C VAL A 373 12.38 29.32 -44.02
N ALA A 374 11.39 30.17 -43.76
CA ALA A 374 10.59 30.09 -42.54
C ALA A 374 9.61 28.89 -42.59
N MET A 375 9.69 28.04 -41.57
CA MET A 375 8.70 26.99 -41.30
C MET A 375 7.74 27.43 -40.19
N GLU A 376 6.46 27.16 -40.38
CA GLU A 376 5.43 27.41 -39.36
C GLU A 376 4.76 26.11 -38.90
N SER A 377 4.19 26.13 -37.69
CA SER A 377 3.58 24.96 -37.03
C SER A 377 4.51 23.75 -36.95
N SER A 378 5.77 23.95 -36.54
CA SER A 378 6.61 22.85 -36.02
C SER A 378 6.16 22.45 -34.62
N CYS A 379 6.06 21.14 -34.36
CA CYS A 379 5.63 20.61 -33.08
C CYS A 379 6.83 20.10 -32.28
N PHE A 380 7.23 20.84 -31.25
CA PHE A 380 8.18 20.31 -30.26
C PHE A 380 7.45 19.56 -29.16
N VAL A 381 8.11 18.54 -28.62
CA VAL A 381 7.64 17.79 -27.45
C VAL A 381 8.34 18.28 -26.19
N SER A 382 7.56 18.66 -25.18
CA SER A 382 8.01 18.85 -23.80
C SER A 382 7.32 17.84 -22.88
N LYS A 383 7.97 17.48 -21.78
CA LYS A 383 7.51 16.45 -20.85
C LYS A 383 6.80 17.12 -19.67
N SER A 384 5.48 17.06 -19.61
CA SER A 384 4.68 17.71 -18.57
C SER A 384 4.30 16.73 -17.46
N ALA A 385 4.49 17.13 -16.20
CA ALA A 385 4.12 16.35 -15.03
C ALA A 385 2.61 16.41 -14.76
N MET A 386 2.03 15.27 -14.41
CA MET A 386 0.75 15.12 -13.74
C MET A 386 1.05 14.72 -12.28
N PRO A 387 0.87 15.61 -11.30
CA PRO A 387 1.13 15.29 -9.91
C PRO A 387 0.05 14.37 -9.33
N VAL A 388 0.46 13.50 -8.42
CA VAL A 388 -0.37 12.57 -7.66
C VAL A 388 0.02 12.68 -6.18
N PRO A 389 -0.50 13.67 -5.44
CA PRO A 389 -0.14 13.91 -4.04
C PRO A 389 -0.50 12.75 -3.10
N GLY A 390 0.49 12.37 -2.30
CA GLY A 390 0.48 11.37 -1.23
C GLY A 390 -0.15 10.02 -1.58
N TYR A 391 0.06 9.53 -2.81
CA TYR A 391 -0.34 8.19 -3.23
C TYR A 391 0.02 7.13 -2.17
N LEU A 392 -0.98 6.36 -1.74
CA LEU A 392 -0.80 5.37 -0.67
C LEU A 392 -0.19 4.09 -1.24
N LEU A 393 1.13 3.97 -1.13
CA LEU A 393 1.90 2.85 -1.67
C LEU A 393 1.67 1.53 -0.89
N GLY A 394 1.29 1.63 0.37
CA GLY A 394 1.02 0.50 1.25
C GLY A 394 1.16 0.87 2.74
N PHE A 395 1.16 -0.15 3.58
CA PHE A 395 1.40 -0.06 5.01
C PHE A 395 2.62 -0.88 5.44
N VAL A 396 3.30 -0.36 6.45
CA VAL A 396 4.39 -1.03 7.17
C VAL A 396 3.94 -1.23 8.61
N LYS A 397 4.26 -2.39 9.21
CA LYS A 397 4.02 -2.59 10.64
C LYS A 397 5.04 -1.79 11.45
N ASN A 398 4.59 -1.01 12.42
CA ASN A 398 5.48 -0.38 13.40
C ASN A 398 6.16 -1.47 14.25
N PRO A 399 7.50 -1.59 14.23
CA PRO A 399 8.20 -2.63 14.99
C PRO A 399 8.19 -2.41 16.51
N ALA A 400 7.93 -1.19 16.99
CA ALA A 400 7.88 -0.87 18.42
C ALA A 400 6.58 -1.36 19.10
N VAL A 401 5.52 -1.63 18.33
CA VAL A 401 4.25 -2.17 18.82
C VAL A 401 4.19 -3.67 18.55
N VAL A 402 4.47 -4.46 19.59
CA VAL A 402 4.54 -5.92 19.51
C VAL A 402 3.14 -6.52 19.56
N THR A 403 2.78 -7.32 18.56
CA THR A 403 1.51 -8.07 18.58
C THR A 403 1.70 -9.35 19.38
N TYR A 404 0.97 -9.46 20.48
CA TYR A 404 0.88 -10.66 21.30
C TYR A 404 -0.52 -10.76 21.92
N TYR A 405 -0.82 -11.90 22.52
CA TYR A 405 -2.04 -12.14 23.25
C TYR A 405 -1.72 -12.83 24.57
N ALA A 406 -2.22 -12.27 25.68
CA ALA A 406 -1.97 -12.78 27.02
C ALA A 406 -3.30 -12.86 27.79
N VAL A 407 -3.48 -13.93 28.55
CA VAL A 407 -4.73 -14.23 29.28
C VAL A 407 -4.45 -14.75 30.68
N LYS A 408 -5.40 -14.46 31.57
CA LYS A 408 -5.49 -15.01 32.92
C LYS A 408 -6.79 -15.81 33.01
N GLY A 409 -6.70 -17.06 33.45
CA GLY A 409 -7.87 -17.86 33.82
C GLY A 409 -7.98 -17.97 35.34
N GLU A 410 -9.21 -17.88 35.83
CA GLU A 410 -9.54 -18.09 37.24
C GLU A 410 -10.70 -19.10 37.36
N ALA A 411 -10.66 -19.96 38.37
CA ALA A 411 -11.75 -20.87 38.71
C ALA A 411 -11.71 -21.19 40.21
N GLU A 412 -12.82 -21.63 40.79
CA GLU A 412 -12.88 -22.08 42.18
C GLU A 412 -12.85 -23.60 42.25
N PHE A 413 -12.16 -24.14 43.26
CA PHE A 413 -12.03 -25.57 43.50
C PHE A 413 -12.44 -25.92 44.94
N THR A 414 -13.50 -26.70 45.09
CA THR A 414 -13.91 -27.31 46.36
C THR A 414 -13.35 -28.72 46.45
N GLY A 415 -12.46 -29.01 47.40
CA GLY A 415 -11.96 -30.37 47.60
C GLY A 415 -12.85 -31.21 48.50
N LEU A 416 -13.06 -32.48 48.13
CA LEU A 416 -14.06 -33.38 48.72
C LEU A 416 -13.96 -33.57 50.24
N PHE A 417 -12.74 -33.51 50.80
CA PHE A 417 -12.49 -33.75 52.23
C PHE A 417 -11.86 -32.54 52.96
N PHE A 418 -12.02 -31.30 52.46
CA PHE A 418 -11.60 -30.15 53.26
C PHE A 418 -12.59 -29.90 54.41
N PRO A 419 -12.12 -29.71 55.65
CA PRO A 419 -13.00 -29.36 56.76
C PRO A 419 -13.59 -27.97 56.49
N ARG A 420 -14.91 -27.90 56.29
CA ARG A 420 -15.65 -26.63 56.20
C ARG A 420 -15.57 -25.94 57.57
N LEU A 421 -14.62 -25.02 57.71
CA LEU A 421 -14.48 -24.20 58.91
C LEU A 421 -15.74 -23.35 59.07
N GLN A 422 -16.39 -23.51 60.22
CA GLN A 422 -17.71 -22.97 60.50
C GLN A 422 -17.64 -21.44 60.65
N GLY A 423 -17.71 -20.73 59.52
CA GLY A 423 -17.54 -19.28 59.42
C GLY A 423 -17.28 -18.78 57.99
N ASP A 424 -16.69 -19.61 57.13
CA ASP A 424 -16.52 -19.32 55.69
C ASP A 424 -17.50 -20.18 54.88
N GLN A 425 -18.46 -19.53 54.19
CA GLN A 425 -19.52 -20.25 53.46
C GLN A 425 -19.07 -20.85 52.13
N SER A 426 -17.84 -20.56 51.67
CA SER A 426 -17.37 -20.98 50.35
C SER A 426 -16.56 -22.29 50.39
N GLY A 427 -15.58 -22.41 51.30
CA GLY A 427 -14.71 -23.58 51.40
C GLY A 427 -13.91 -23.91 50.12
N SER A 428 -13.84 -22.96 49.18
CA SER A 428 -13.29 -23.12 47.84
C SER A 428 -11.95 -22.40 47.73
N PHE A 429 -11.02 -22.98 46.97
CA PHE A 429 -9.72 -22.37 46.67
C PHE A 429 -9.76 -21.72 45.29
N LYS A 430 -9.42 -20.44 45.21
CA LYS A 430 -9.28 -19.74 43.93
C LYS A 430 -8.00 -20.18 43.22
N LEU A 431 -8.17 -20.93 42.14
CA LEU A 431 -7.10 -21.29 41.21
C LEU A 431 -6.88 -20.14 40.22
N THR A 432 -5.62 -19.90 39.85
CA THR A 432 -5.25 -18.94 38.80
C THR A 432 -4.18 -19.54 37.89
N ALA A 433 -4.26 -19.24 36.60
CA ALA A 433 -3.30 -19.65 35.59
C ALA A 433 -3.10 -18.52 34.57
N TYR A 434 -1.92 -18.49 33.95
CA TYR A 434 -1.49 -17.43 33.05
C TYR A 434 -0.87 -18.06 31.79
N ALA A 435 -1.15 -17.49 30.62
CA ALA A 435 -0.50 -17.89 29.37
C ALA A 435 -0.38 -16.71 28.40
N ALA A 436 0.64 -16.75 27.54
CA ALA A 436 0.82 -15.79 26.46
C ALA A 436 1.30 -16.45 25.17
N ALA A 437 0.79 -15.95 24.04
CA ALA A 437 1.13 -16.43 22.71
C ALA A 437 1.28 -15.26 21.72
N LYS A 438 2.17 -15.43 20.76
CA LYS A 438 2.44 -14.50 19.66
C LYS A 438 1.80 -15.03 18.37
N PRO A 439 1.02 -14.22 17.63
CA PRO A 439 0.60 -14.56 16.27
C PRO A 439 1.79 -14.52 15.30
N TYR A 440 1.87 -15.50 14.41
CA TYR A 440 2.65 -15.37 13.17
C TYR A 440 1.85 -14.56 12.12
N GLY A 441 2.54 -13.99 11.12
CA GLY A 441 1.97 -13.02 10.17
C GLY A 441 2.63 -11.64 10.23
N GLY A 442 3.91 -11.56 10.65
CA GLY A 442 4.60 -10.28 10.90
C GLY A 442 4.96 -9.44 9.66
N ARG A 443 4.94 -10.01 8.45
CA ARG A 443 5.25 -9.29 7.21
C ARG A 443 3.97 -8.81 6.51
N ILE A 444 3.53 -7.60 6.91
CA ILE A 444 2.48 -6.88 6.19
C ILE A 444 3.00 -6.38 4.82
N GLY A 445 4.21 -5.80 4.80
CA GLY A 445 4.90 -5.39 3.58
C GLY A 445 6.31 -4.86 3.86
N PRO A 446 7.12 -4.60 2.83
CA PRO A 446 8.49 -4.11 2.97
C PRO A 446 8.52 -2.63 3.37
N ARG A 447 9.45 -2.25 4.26
CA ARG A 447 9.77 -0.84 4.55
C ARG A 447 10.60 -0.24 3.41
N LEU A 448 9.91 0.38 2.46
CA LEU A 448 10.51 1.00 1.26
C LEU A 448 11.00 2.44 1.49
N PHE A 449 10.44 3.13 2.47
CA PHE A 449 10.73 4.51 2.85
C PHE A 449 10.94 4.61 4.37
N ASN A 450 11.45 5.75 4.84
CA ASN A 450 11.58 6.06 6.25
C ASN A 450 10.64 7.21 6.66
N PHE A 451 10.43 7.39 7.96
CA PHE A 451 9.56 8.42 8.51
C PHE A 451 10.37 9.40 9.38
N THR A 452 9.99 10.68 9.33
CA THR A 452 10.62 11.78 10.08
C THR A 452 9.56 12.75 10.63
N ASP A 453 9.98 13.77 11.38
CA ASP A 453 9.10 14.77 12.00
C ASP A 453 7.98 14.16 12.87
N GLY A 454 8.35 13.27 13.81
CA GLY A 454 7.38 12.59 14.67
C GLY A 454 6.37 11.74 13.87
N ASP A 455 6.87 10.99 12.89
CA ASP A 455 6.10 10.16 11.97
C ASP A 455 5.08 10.94 11.11
N ARG A 456 5.42 12.18 10.72
CA ARG A 456 4.58 13.03 9.84
C ARG A 456 5.01 13.05 8.39
N SER A 457 6.31 12.94 8.14
CA SER A 457 6.90 13.11 6.82
C SER A 457 7.55 11.81 6.35
N VAL A 458 7.55 11.58 5.04
CA VAL A 458 8.13 10.39 4.41
C VAL A 458 9.38 10.81 3.64
N VAL A 459 10.50 10.12 3.89
CA VAL A 459 11.80 10.36 3.28
C VAL A 459 12.37 9.08 2.67
N PRO A 460 13.32 9.18 1.71
CA PRO A 460 14.10 8.04 1.24
C PRO A 460 14.84 7.34 2.39
N ARG A 461 15.12 6.05 2.25
CA ARG A 461 15.82 5.26 3.27
C ARG A 461 17.33 5.51 3.24
N GLU A 462 17.94 5.60 4.42
CA GLU A 462 19.29 6.13 4.64
C GLU A 462 20.45 5.10 4.54
N ASP A 463 20.18 3.80 4.64
CA ASP A 463 21.20 2.79 5.00
C ASP A 463 21.88 2.07 3.81
N GLU A 464 22.79 1.13 4.11
CA GLU A 464 23.35 0.10 3.21
C GLU A 464 22.29 -0.75 2.47
N ASN A 465 21.02 -0.60 2.86
CA ASN A 465 19.83 -1.23 2.25
C ASN A 465 18.93 -0.17 1.59
N ALA A 466 19.48 0.65 0.69
CA ALA A 466 18.79 1.77 0.04
C ALA A 466 17.71 1.32 -0.97
N ARG A 467 16.54 0.88 -0.47
CA ARG A 467 15.43 0.35 -1.29
C ARG A 467 14.59 1.41 -2.01
N SER A 468 14.69 2.69 -1.64
CA SER A 468 13.81 3.73 -2.17
C SER A 468 14.10 4.10 -3.63
N SER A 469 15.36 4.01 -4.07
CA SER A 469 15.83 4.37 -5.42
C SER A 469 15.15 3.59 -6.55
N SER A 470 14.73 2.34 -6.29
CA SER A 470 13.98 1.50 -7.23
C SER A 470 12.48 1.83 -7.27
N TYR A 471 11.98 2.70 -6.38
CA TYR A 471 10.56 3.08 -6.23
C TYR A 471 10.28 4.58 -6.43
N ILE A 472 11.30 5.44 -6.38
CA ILE A 472 11.18 6.86 -6.69
C ILE A 472 12.41 7.36 -7.45
N GLY A 473 12.16 8.11 -8.53
CA GLY A 473 13.16 8.80 -9.32
C GLY A 473 13.09 10.32 -9.15
N GLY A 474 14.24 10.96 -8.99
CA GLY A 474 14.36 12.42 -8.95
C GLY A 474 14.65 13.02 -10.32
N ILE A 475 14.50 14.34 -10.47
CA ILE A 475 14.96 15.09 -11.66
C ILE A 475 15.79 16.29 -11.20
N ARG A 476 16.98 16.48 -11.77
CA ARG A 476 17.78 17.72 -11.61
C ARG A 476 17.57 18.60 -12.83
N ILE A 477 17.04 19.80 -12.64
CA ILE A 477 16.78 20.74 -13.73
C ILE A 477 18.03 21.55 -14.07
N GLN A 478 18.37 21.67 -15.35
CA GLN A 478 19.37 22.63 -15.81
C GLN A 478 18.77 24.06 -15.76
N VAL A 479 19.19 24.86 -14.77
CA VAL A 479 18.74 26.25 -14.63
C VAL A 479 19.26 27.09 -15.81
N SER A 480 18.38 27.40 -16.76
CA SER A 480 18.65 28.31 -17.88
C SER A 480 17.75 29.55 -17.77
N THR A 481 18.24 30.67 -18.31
CA THR A 481 17.61 32.01 -18.18
C THR A 481 16.30 32.19 -18.97
N GLY A 482 15.82 31.15 -19.64
CA GLY A 482 14.55 31.13 -20.37
C GLY A 482 14.00 29.71 -20.51
N TYR A 483 12.73 29.58 -20.90
CA TYR A 483 12.18 28.27 -21.27
C TYR A 483 12.68 27.85 -22.66
N ALA A 484 13.08 26.60 -22.80
CA ALA A 484 13.48 25.99 -24.05
C ALA A 484 12.61 24.73 -24.28
N PRO A 485 12.23 24.42 -25.54
CA PRO A 485 11.62 23.14 -25.87
C PRO A 485 12.43 21.96 -25.32
N GLY A 486 11.75 20.90 -24.89
CA GLY A 486 12.39 19.71 -24.33
C GLY A 486 12.81 19.81 -22.86
N MET A 487 12.62 20.96 -22.20
CA MET A 487 12.66 21.00 -20.74
C MET A 487 11.39 20.37 -20.14
N PRO A 488 11.50 19.63 -19.02
CA PRO A 488 10.33 19.14 -18.31
C PRO A 488 9.56 20.30 -17.69
N ILE A 489 8.25 20.11 -17.57
CA ILE A 489 7.31 21.06 -16.97
C ILE A 489 6.75 20.36 -15.72
N PRO A 490 6.92 20.93 -14.51
CA PRO A 490 7.56 22.20 -14.22
C PRO A 490 9.08 22.20 -14.32
N SER A 491 9.64 23.36 -14.69
CA SER A 491 11.08 23.60 -14.78
C SER A 491 11.70 24.16 -13.49
N SER A 492 11.03 24.02 -12.34
CA SER A 492 11.56 24.42 -11.04
C SER A 492 12.29 23.24 -10.40
N GLU A 493 13.49 23.46 -9.89
CA GLU A 493 14.21 22.41 -9.14
C GLU A 493 13.53 22.07 -7.81
N THR A 494 12.90 23.05 -7.14
CA THR A 494 12.27 22.84 -5.82
C THR A 494 11.04 21.92 -5.86
N PHE A 495 10.44 21.75 -7.04
CA PHE A 495 9.32 20.83 -7.26
C PHE A 495 9.76 19.35 -7.25
N TRP A 496 11.01 19.07 -7.65
CA TRP A 496 11.50 17.70 -7.85
C TRP A 496 12.35 17.24 -6.67
N ALA A 497 12.14 16.01 -6.21
CA ALA A 497 13.02 15.38 -5.23
C ALA A 497 14.41 15.19 -5.83
N ASN A 498 15.43 15.83 -5.27
CA ASN A 498 16.78 15.90 -5.86
C ASN A 498 17.90 15.39 -4.93
N ASP A 499 17.59 15.15 -3.65
CA ASP A 499 18.54 14.75 -2.60
C ASP A 499 17.95 13.74 -1.57
N LEU A 500 18.63 13.57 -0.44
CA LEU A 500 18.32 12.56 0.59
C LEU A 500 17.32 13.07 1.64
N ASN A 501 17.27 14.39 1.85
CA ASN A 501 16.38 15.06 2.82
C ASN A 501 15.05 15.50 2.18
N SER A 502 14.95 15.41 0.85
CA SER A 502 13.76 15.66 0.05
C SER A 502 12.55 14.97 0.67
N LEU A 503 11.56 15.75 1.07
CA LEU A 503 10.31 15.26 1.65
C LEU A 503 9.43 14.76 0.51
N VAL A 504 9.52 13.45 0.25
CA VAL A 504 8.83 12.77 -0.86
C VAL A 504 7.41 12.35 -0.52
N GLY A 505 6.89 12.71 0.64
CA GLY A 505 5.63 12.21 1.17
C GLY A 505 5.35 12.73 2.57
N GLY A 506 4.15 12.48 3.08
CA GLY A 506 3.75 12.89 4.43
C GLY A 506 2.24 12.84 4.63
N VAL A 507 1.83 13.09 5.86
CA VAL A 507 0.41 13.22 6.24
C VAL A 507 -0.05 14.68 6.19
N PRO A 508 -1.35 14.92 5.97
CA PRO A 508 -2.02 16.20 6.19
C PRO A 508 -1.44 17.10 7.28
N GLY A 509 -0.92 18.27 6.86
CA GLY A 509 -0.51 19.34 7.79
C GLY A 509 0.90 19.22 8.39
N SER A 510 1.83 18.48 7.76
CA SER A 510 3.26 18.46 8.14
C SER A 510 4.00 19.80 7.92
N GLY A 511 3.37 20.78 7.25
CA GLY A 511 3.83 22.18 7.17
C GLY A 511 5.13 22.42 6.39
N SER A 512 5.73 21.37 5.81
CA SER A 512 7.03 21.42 5.14
C SER A 512 6.86 21.38 3.61
N PRO A 513 7.77 22.00 2.82
CA PRO A 513 7.67 21.99 1.36
C PRO A 513 7.78 20.55 0.82
N ILE A 514 6.88 20.22 -0.11
CA ILE A 514 6.69 18.86 -0.63
C ILE A 514 7.33 18.75 -2.01
N SER A 515 8.23 17.79 -2.16
CA SER A 515 8.86 17.45 -3.45
C SER A 515 8.21 16.21 -4.07
N TYR A 516 8.11 16.20 -5.39
CA TYR A 516 7.58 15.10 -6.18
C TYR A 516 8.69 14.27 -6.82
N GLY A 517 8.47 12.96 -6.98
CA GLY A 517 9.34 12.08 -7.76
C GLY A 517 8.59 11.30 -8.83
N ILE A 518 9.32 10.84 -9.84
CA ILE A 518 8.81 9.91 -10.85
C ILE A 518 8.58 8.55 -10.19
N PRO A 519 7.37 7.94 -10.27
CA PRO A 519 7.13 6.62 -9.71
C PRO A 519 7.92 5.55 -10.48
N ASN A 520 8.41 4.53 -9.76
CA ASN A 520 9.26 3.47 -10.31
C ASN A 520 8.94 2.14 -9.59
N MET A 521 9.37 0.99 -10.12
CA MET A 521 9.26 -0.27 -9.36
C MET A 521 10.28 -1.34 -9.77
N ILE A 522 10.50 -2.30 -8.86
CA ILE A 522 10.96 -3.66 -9.20
C ILE A 522 9.72 -4.50 -9.53
N TYR A 523 9.74 -5.25 -10.63
CA TYR A 523 8.60 -6.06 -11.05
C TYR A 523 8.79 -7.55 -10.72
N ASP A 524 9.87 -8.16 -11.20
CA ASP A 524 10.13 -9.61 -11.09
C ASP A 524 11.62 -9.93 -11.25
N PHE A 525 12.05 -11.14 -10.88
CA PHE A 525 13.43 -11.62 -11.07
C PHE A 525 13.43 -13.13 -11.37
N ASP A 526 14.50 -13.65 -12.00
CA ASP A 526 14.70 -15.10 -12.11
C ASP A 526 15.89 -15.59 -11.27
N THR A 527 16.91 -14.74 -11.13
CA THR A 527 18.20 -14.98 -10.47
C THR A 527 18.67 -13.75 -9.69
N ASP A 528 19.62 -13.90 -8.76
CA ASP A 528 20.13 -12.79 -7.94
C ASP A 528 20.86 -11.73 -8.79
N SER A 529 21.47 -12.14 -9.90
CA SER A 529 22.07 -11.25 -10.89
C SER A 529 21.07 -10.25 -11.49
N ASP A 530 19.78 -10.59 -11.59
CA ASP A 530 18.74 -9.68 -12.09
C ASP A 530 18.43 -8.55 -11.08
N LEU A 531 18.74 -8.79 -9.80
CA LEU A 531 18.63 -7.82 -8.71
C LEU A 531 19.97 -7.15 -8.37
N ALA A 532 21.09 -7.58 -8.97
CA ALA A 532 22.40 -7.00 -8.69
C ALA A 532 22.40 -5.48 -8.87
N ALA A 533 21.88 -4.97 -10.00
CA ALA A 533 21.74 -3.54 -10.24
C ALA A 533 20.87 -2.81 -9.20
N GLN A 534 19.94 -3.50 -8.54
CA GLN A 534 19.09 -2.93 -7.47
C GLN A 534 19.83 -2.83 -6.13
N ASN A 535 20.91 -3.59 -5.95
CA ASN A 535 21.75 -3.62 -4.76
C ASN A 535 23.11 -2.90 -4.96
N THR A 536 23.58 -2.74 -6.21
CA THR A 536 24.87 -2.14 -6.54
C THR A 536 24.73 -0.70 -7.05
N GLY A 537 25.09 0.28 -6.23
CA GLY A 537 25.20 1.68 -6.64
C GLY A 537 25.73 2.54 -5.50
N GLY A 538 26.80 3.29 -5.73
CA GLY A 538 27.37 4.16 -4.70
C GLY A 538 26.43 5.30 -4.30
N VAL A 539 25.90 5.23 -3.08
CA VAL A 539 25.41 6.38 -2.28
C VAL A 539 24.29 7.26 -2.90
N THR A 540 23.49 6.75 -3.85
CA THR A 540 22.30 7.47 -4.36
C THR A 540 21.00 6.85 -3.85
N ARG A 541 20.47 7.36 -2.72
CA ARG A 541 19.25 6.85 -2.06
C ARG A 541 17.96 7.12 -2.85
N ILE A 542 17.97 8.13 -3.72
CA ILE A 542 17.03 8.33 -4.85
C ILE A 542 17.82 8.15 -6.14
N GLN A 543 17.24 7.55 -7.19
CA GLN A 543 17.83 7.62 -8.53
C GLN A 543 17.50 8.96 -9.19
N THR A 544 18.47 9.86 -9.34
CA THR A 544 18.23 11.18 -9.95
C THR A 544 18.57 11.20 -11.44
N ILE A 545 17.61 11.63 -12.25
CA ILE A 545 17.74 11.84 -13.70
C ILE A 545 18.41 13.20 -13.93
N THR A 546 19.54 13.20 -14.65
CA THR A 546 20.32 14.40 -14.95
C THR A 546 20.19 14.78 -16.44
N PRO A 547 20.32 16.08 -16.78
CA PRO A 547 20.24 16.52 -18.16
C PRO A 547 21.44 16.00 -18.94
N ARG A 548 21.21 15.36 -20.10
CA ARG A 548 22.28 15.00 -21.03
C ARG A 548 22.94 16.25 -21.61
N ILE A 549 24.25 16.21 -21.74
CA ILE A 549 25.07 17.25 -22.40
C ILE A 549 25.22 17.01 -23.91
N SER A 550 24.96 15.79 -24.39
CA SER A 550 24.87 15.45 -25.81
C SER A 550 23.88 14.31 -26.06
N ALA A 551 23.34 14.23 -27.28
CA ALA A 551 22.42 13.16 -27.69
C ALA A 551 23.06 11.75 -27.64
N PHE A 552 24.40 11.67 -27.78
CA PHE A 552 25.16 10.42 -27.81
C PHE A 552 25.58 9.90 -26.42
N MET A 553 25.36 10.68 -25.36
CA MET A 553 25.74 10.29 -23.99
C MET A 553 24.93 9.06 -23.54
N SER A 554 25.59 8.07 -22.93
CA SER A 554 24.94 6.83 -22.48
C SER A 554 23.96 7.06 -21.32
N THR A 555 22.90 6.24 -21.28
CA THR A 555 21.96 6.16 -20.16
C THR A 555 22.68 5.85 -18.84
N GLN A 556 22.40 6.62 -17.78
CA GLN A 556 22.99 6.41 -16.46
C GLN A 556 22.06 5.70 -15.48
N GLU A 557 20.76 5.87 -15.69
CA GLU A 557 19.69 5.25 -14.91
C GLU A 557 19.71 3.72 -15.04
N SER A 558 19.48 3.00 -13.93
CA SER A 558 19.55 1.53 -13.86
C SER A 558 18.67 0.88 -12.77
N GLN A 559 18.01 1.68 -11.93
CA GLN A 559 17.14 1.24 -10.83
C GLN A 559 15.69 1.04 -11.28
N GLY A 560 15.03 0.02 -10.74
CA GLY A 560 13.65 -0.35 -11.07
C GLY A 560 13.44 -0.55 -12.57
N LEU A 561 12.44 0.13 -13.14
CA LEU A 561 12.09 0.12 -14.57
C LEU A 561 13.06 0.90 -15.46
N TYR A 562 14.21 1.37 -14.96
CA TYR A 562 15.33 1.75 -15.82
C TYR A 562 16.27 0.58 -16.13
N ASN A 563 16.05 -0.57 -15.48
CA ASN A 563 16.70 -1.83 -15.81
C ASN A 563 15.95 -2.57 -16.93
N SER A 564 16.65 -3.00 -17.98
CA SER A 564 16.04 -3.65 -19.15
C SER A 564 15.35 -4.98 -18.81
N TYR A 565 15.87 -5.73 -17.83
CA TYR A 565 15.26 -6.96 -17.36
C TYR A 565 13.88 -6.71 -16.76
N GLN A 566 13.76 -5.70 -15.90
CA GLN A 566 12.51 -5.35 -15.22
C GLN A 566 11.44 -4.89 -16.21
N VAL A 567 11.81 -4.03 -17.17
CA VAL A 567 10.91 -3.59 -18.24
C VAL A 567 10.52 -4.75 -19.15
N ARG A 568 11.44 -5.63 -19.53
CA ARG A 568 11.15 -6.82 -20.34
C ARG A 568 10.15 -7.75 -19.66
N LYS A 569 10.33 -8.02 -18.36
CA LYS A 569 9.38 -8.84 -17.56
C LYS A 569 8.00 -8.17 -17.45
N LEU A 570 7.94 -6.85 -17.31
CA LEU A 570 6.68 -6.10 -17.28
C LEU A 570 5.99 -6.09 -18.65
N LYS A 571 6.76 -5.88 -19.74
CA LYS A 571 6.28 -5.89 -21.13
C LYS A 571 5.65 -7.23 -21.52
N GLN A 572 6.16 -8.36 -21.01
CA GLN A 572 5.57 -9.69 -21.24
C GLN A 572 4.08 -9.78 -20.85
N ALA A 573 3.59 -8.91 -19.97
CA ALA A 573 2.16 -8.84 -19.64
C ALA A 573 1.28 -8.52 -20.86
N LEU A 574 1.81 -7.88 -21.91
CA LEU A 574 1.09 -7.68 -23.19
C LEU A 574 0.62 -8.99 -23.83
N GLY A 575 1.30 -10.12 -23.58
CA GLY A 575 0.87 -11.44 -24.05
C GLY A 575 1.17 -11.76 -25.52
N GLY A 576 1.86 -10.89 -26.25
CA GLY A 576 2.28 -11.14 -27.63
C GLY A 576 2.96 -9.93 -28.27
N ASP A 577 3.52 -10.13 -29.46
CA ASP A 577 3.97 -9.03 -30.32
C ASP A 577 2.77 -8.46 -31.10
N PHE A 578 2.54 -7.15 -30.94
CA PHE A 578 1.49 -6.39 -31.62
C PHE A 578 2.03 -5.53 -32.77
N THR A 579 3.26 -5.75 -33.24
CA THR A 579 3.82 -5.10 -34.43
C THR A 579 2.87 -5.31 -35.62
N GLY A 580 2.42 -4.21 -36.23
CA GLY A 580 1.42 -4.23 -37.32
C GLY A 580 -0.01 -4.65 -36.93
N LYS A 581 -0.31 -4.87 -35.64
CA LYS A 581 -1.64 -5.32 -35.16
C LYS A 581 -2.27 -4.34 -34.17
N ASN A 582 -3.58 -4.16 -34.28
CA ASN A 582 -4.39 -3.43 -33.30
C ASN A 582 -4.60 -4.29 -32.04
N MET A 583 -4.57 -3.66 -30.88
CA MET A 583 -4.91 -4.30 -29.60
C MET A 583 -6.43 -4.21 -29.42
N THR A 584 -7.11 -5.33 -29.18
CA THR A 584 -8.55 -5.30 -28.88
C THR A 584 -8.82 -4.98 -27.41
N SER A 585 -10.05 -4.60 -27.06
CA SER A 585 -10.44 -4.37 -25.66
C SER A 585 -10.27 -5.62 -24.79
N SER A 586 -10.41 -6.83 -25.34
CA SER A 586 -10.18 -8.08 -24.60
C SER A 586 -8.69 -8.36 -24.39
N ASP A 587 -7.83 -8.03 -25.36
CA ASP A 587 -6.37 -8.12 -25.20
C ASP A 587 -5.86 -7.13 -24.16
N LEU A 588 -6.40 -5.90 -24.13
CA LEU A 588 -6.07 -4.90 -23.12
C LEU A 588 -6.47 -5.37 -21.71
N ILE A 589 -7.67 -5.94 -21.54
CA ILE A 589 -8.11 -6.54 -20.27
C ILE A 589 -7.16 -7.69 -19.87
N ARG A 590 -6.82 -8.57 -20.82
CA ARG A 590 -5.87 -9.68 -20.59
C ARG A 590 -4.50 -9.16 -20.15
N ALA A 591 -4.02 -8.08 -20.76
CA ALA A 591 -2.73 -7.49 -20.46
C ALA A 591 -2.69 -6.82 -19.07
N LEU A 592 -3.77 -6.12 -18.68
CA LEU A 592 -3.88 -5.51 -17.36
C LEU A 592 -3.94 -6.56 -16.23
N VAL A 593 -4.71 -7.64 -16.42
CA VAL A 593 -4.74 -8.77 -15.47
C VAL A 593 -3.37 -9.49 -15.44
N SER A 594 -2.71 -9.62 -16.59
CA SER A 594 -1.35 -10.18 -16.67
C SER A 594 -0.31 -9.29 -16.00
N ALA A 595 -0.46 -7.97 -16.00
CA ALA A 595 0.44 -7.06 -15.30
C ALA A 595 0.33 -7.24 -13.77
N ARG A 596 -0.89 -7.46 -13.26
CA ARG A 596 -1.18 -7.76 -11.84
C ARG A 596 -0.72 -9.15 -11.38
N ARG A 597 -0.23 -10.03 -12.28
CA ARG A 597 0.18 -11.41 -11.96
C ARG A 597 1.11 -11.50 -10.75
N VAL A 598 1.06 -12.63 -10.05
CA VAL A 598 2.02 -12.97 -8.98
C VAL A 598 3.43 -13.06 -9.56
N THR A 599 4.40 -12.40 -8.92
CA THR A 599 5.83 -12.43 -9.30
C THR A 599 6.70 -13.06 -8.21
N LYS A 600 7.96 -13.41 -8.52
CA LYS A 600 8.90 -13.90 -7.49
C LYS A 600 9.25 -12.79 -6.49
N TYR A 601 9.23 -11.53 -6.94
CA TYR A 601 9.39 -10.37 -6.06
C TYR A 601 8.25 -10.28 -5.04
N ASP A 602 7.00 -10.46 -5.48
CA ASP A 602 5.85 -10.48 -4.58
C ASP A 602 5.98 -11.61 -3.56
N ALA A 603 6.32 -12.82 -3.99
CA ALA A 603 6.46 -13.99 -3.13
C ALA A 603 7.58 -13.88 -2.06
N ALA A 604 8.56 -13.00 -2.28
CA ALA A 604 9.62 -12.71 -1.32
C ALA A 604 9.25 -11.61 -0.30
N ASN A 605 8.40 -10.65 -0.69
CA ASN A 605 8.17 -9.41 0.06
C ASN A 605 6.75 -9.24 0.63
N TYR A 606 5.75 -9.92 0.08
CA TYR A 606 4.33 -9.77 0.41
C TYR A 606 3.69 -11.14 0.71
N MET A 607 2.52 -11.10 1.35
CA MET A 607 1.73 -12.29 1.63
C MET A 607 0.68 -12.48 0.51
N ILE A 608 0.88 -13.47 -0.36
CA ILE A 608 -0.03 -13.78 -1.49
C ILE A 608 -1.17 -14.71 -1.03
N PRO A 609 -2.45 -14.40 -1.29
CA PRO A 609 -3.55 -15.30 -0.95
C PRO A 609 -3.36 -16.74 -1.49
N ASP A 610 -3.61 -17.75 -0.66
CA ASP A 610 -3.58 -19.16 -1.07
C ASP A 610 -4.96 -19.62 -1.58
N PHE A 611 -4.95 -20.30 -2.73
CA PHE A 611 -6.13 -20.77 -3.47
C PHE A 611 -6.11 -22.29 -3.72
N SER A 612 -5.15 -23.01 -3.13
CA SER A 612 -4.88 -24.42 -3.40
C SER A 612 -5.90 -25.40 -2.80
N HIS A 613 -6.81 -24.92 -1.94
CA HIS A 613 -7.74 -25.75 -1.17
C HIS A 613 -9.20 -25.28 -1.28
N ASP A 614 -9.83 -25.49 -2.44
CA ASP A 614 -11.30 -25.40 -2.51
C ASP A 614 -11.93 -26.65 -1.87
N GLY A 615 -12.95 -26.45 -1.03
CA GLY A 615 -13.86 -27.52 -0.61
C GLY A 615 -13.46 -28.35 0.62
N GLU A 616 -12.18 -28.42 1.01
CA GLU A 616 -11.77 -29.19 2.20
C GLU A 616 -11.78 -28.35 3.50
N ALA A 617 -12.43 -28.87 4.54
CA ALA A 617 -12.49 -28.24 5.86
C ALA A 617 -11.17 -28.37 6.63
N LYS A 618 -10.21 -27.47 6.39
CA LYS A 618 -9.00 -27.33 7.21
C LYS A 618 -9.04 -26.10 8.12
N SER A 619 -8.21 -26.17 9.17
CA SER A 619 -7.97 -25.23 10.28
C SER A 619 -8.58 -23.82 10.19
N ASN A 620 -9.30 -23.43 11.25
CA ASN A 620 -9.82 -22.08 11.47
C ASN A 620 -8.75 -20.96 11.58
N ALA A 621 -7.45 -21.29 11.48
CA ALA A 621 -6.35 -20.34 11.59
C ALA A 621 -6.00 -19.63 10.26
N ALA A 622 -6.32 -20.21 9.11
CA ALA A 622 -6.07 -19.59 7.80
C ALA A 622 -7.30 -18.78 7.33
N PRO A 623 -7.14 -17.59 6.71
CA PRO A 623 -8.26 -16.90 6.09
C PRO A 623 -8.76 -17.70 4.88
N ARG A 624 -10.09 -17.89 4.79
CA ARG A 624 -10.71 -18.47 3.60
C ARG A 624 -10.87 -17.38 2.55
N VAL A 625 -10.33 -17.64 1.36
CA VAL A 625 -10.46 -16.75 0.20
C VAL A 625 -11.36 -17.45 -0.80
N LYS A 626 -12.55 -16.90 -1.04
CA LYS A 626 -13.51 -17.45 -1.98
C LYS A 626 -13.06 -17.11 -3.40
N LYS A 627 -13.01 -18.09 -4.30
CA LYS A 627 -12.80 -17.89 -5.74
C LYS A 627 -14.04 -18.20 -6.56
N THR A 628 -14.17 -17.51 -7.69
CA THR A 628 -15.22 -17.67 -8.71
C THR A 628 -14.56 -17.51 -10.08
N LEU A 629 -14.90 -18.35 -11.07
CA LEU A 629 -14.34 -18.25 -12.42
C LEU A 629 -14.52 -16.82 -12.98
N ASP A 630 -13.49 -16.27 -13.63
CA ASP A 630 -13.60 -14.97 -14.31
C ASP A 630 -14.05 -15.20 -15.76
N PRO A 631 -15.30 -14.88 -16.13
CA PRO A 631 -15.77 -15.12 -17.49
C PRO A 631 -15.15 -14.16 -18.52
N ASN A 632 -14.44 -13.10 -18.08
CA ASN A 632 -14.06 -11.98 -18.94
C ASN A 632 -12.65 -12.08 -19.53
N THR A 633 -11.78 -12.94 -18.99
CA THR A 633 -10.36 -13.00 -19.41
C THR A 633 -10.06 -14.11 -20.41
N GLY A 634 -10.82 -15.22 -20.36
CA GLY A 634 -10.56 -16.43 -21.15
C GLY A 634 -9.20 -17.09 -20.84
N MET A 635 -8.54 -16.71 -19.74
CA MET A 635 -7.20 -17.20 -19.40
C MET A 635 -7.25 -18.43 -18.48
N PRO A 636 -6.43 -19.47 -18.72
CA PRO A 636 -6.26 -20.55 -17.75
C PRO A 636 -5.67 -19.99 -16.44
N ASN A 637 -6.09 -20.53 -15.30
CA ASN A 637 -5.68 -20.10 -13.96
C ASN A 637 -5.98 -18.62 -13.63
N SER A 638 -6.93 -18.00 -14.34
CA SER A 638 -7.50 -16.69 -13.97
C SER A 638 -8.90 -16.86 -13.36
N PHE A 639 -9.15 -16.18 -12.26
CA PHE A 639 -10.43 -16.22 -11.53
C PHE A 639 -10.60 -14.94 -10.71
N GLN A 640 -11.84 -14.59 -10.38
CA GLN A 640 -12.12 -13.54 -9.40
C GLN A 640 -12.08 -14.12 -7.98
N TYR A 641 -11.73 -13.30 -7.01
CA TYR A 641 -11.64 -13.69 -5.61
C TYR A 641 -12.09 -12.58 -4.67
N GLN A 642 -12.53 -12.99 -3.48
CA GLN A 642 -13.05 -12.10 -2.45
C GLN A 642 -12.16 -12.15 -1.21
N LEU A 643 -11.51 -11.03 -0.88
CA LEU A 643 -10.75 -10.83 0.35
C LEU A 643 -11.66 -10.22 1.42
N PHE A 644 -11.63 -10.76 2.63
CA PHE A 644 -12.31 -10.15 3.78
C PHE A 644 -11.58 -8.86 4.18
N ALA A 645 -12.21 -7.72 3.93
CA ALA A 645 -11.61 -6.40 4.01
C ALA A 645 -12.73 -5.34 4.10
N PRO A 646 -13.41 -5.20 5.24
CA PRO A 646 -14.64 -4.40 5.32
C PRO A 646 -14.37 -2.90 5.16
N LEU A 647 -15.27 -2.20 4.46
CA LEU A 647 -15.14 -0.80 4.05
C LEU A 647 -16.11 0.13 4.82
N LEU A 648 -17.42 -0.10 4.70
CA LEU A 648 -18.46 0.69 5.37
C LEU A 648 -19.31 -0.17 6.30
N GLY A 649 -19.74 0.40 7.43
CA GLY A 649 -20.67 -0.25 8.36
C GLY A 649 -20.87 0.51 9.67
N PRO A 650 -21.95 0.26 10.41
CA PRO A 650 -22.28 1.00 11.64
C PRO A 650 -21.25 0.81 12.77
N GLU A 651 -20.55 -0.32 12.77
CA GLU A 651 -19.53 -0.72 13.76
C GLU A 651 -18.09 -0.54 13.23
N LEU A 652 -17.92 0.10 12.07
CA LEU A 652 -16.63 0.39 11.43
C LEU A 652 -16.23 1.86 11.60
N LEU A 653 -14.99 2.20 11.22
CA LEU A 653 -14.49 3.56 11.27
C LEU A 653 -15.29 4.51 10.36
N TYR A 654 -15.75 4.00 9.23
CA TYR A 654 -16.51 4.74 8.21
C TYR A 654 -17.90 4.12 8.10
N LYS A 655 -18.93 4.91 8.33
CA LYS A 655 -20.33 4.47 8.39
C LYS A 655 -21.06 4.71 7.07
N THR A 656 -20.70 5.77 6.35
CA THR A 656 -21.35 6.17 5.10
C THR A 656 -20.35 6.69 4.05
N SER A 657 -20.73 6.64 2.77
CA SER A 657 -19.92 7.19 1.67
C SER A 657 -19.69 8.71 1.78
N SER A 658 -20.59 9.43 2.48
CA SER A 658 -20.46 10.88 2.74
C SER A 658 -19.33 11.20 3.73
N GLU A 659 -19.13 10.35 4.74
CA GLU A 659 -17.98 10.45 5.65
C GLU A 659 -16.67 10.22 4.89
N VAL A 660 -16.66 9.30 3.91
CA VAL A 660 -15.51 9.08 3.02
C VAL A 660 -15.23 10.31 2.14
N GLY A 661 -16.26 10.95 1.58
CA GLY A 661 -16.12 12.24 0.86
C GLY A 661 -15.48 13.33 1.73
N THR A 662 -15.91 13.43 3.00
CA THR A 662 -15.34 14.37 3.97
C THR A 662 -13.86 14.08 4.27
N ILE A 663 -13.46 12.81 4.36
CA ILE A 663 -12.06 12.39 4.53
C ILE A 663 -11.23 12.73 3.27
N VAL A 664 -11.76 12.49 2.07
CA VAL A 664 -11.13 12.87 0.80
C VAL A 664 -10.89 14.37 0.74
N MET A 665 -11.89 15.20 1.08
CA MET A 665 -11.73 16.65 1.12
C MET A 665 -10.72 17.10 2.17
N THR A 666 -10.79 16.57 3.39
CA THR A 666 -9.82 16.89 4.46
C THR A 666 -8.38 16.56 4.02
N TYR A 667 -8.22 15.44 3.33
CA TYR A 667 -6.95 14.99 2.79
C TYR A 667 -6.46 15.88 1.63
N MET A 668 -7.34 16.29 0.72
CA MET A 668 -6.99 17.19 -0.40
C MET A 668 -6.67 18.61 0.06
N SER A 669 -7.49 19.20 0.94
CA SER A 669 -7.23 20.53 1.53
C SER A 669 -5.90 20.57 2.28
N ALA A 670 -5.51 19.48 2.95
CA ALA A 670 -4.22 19.43 3.63
C ALA A 670 -3.02 19.16 2.69
N ASN A 671 -3.28 18.75 1.45
CA ASN A 671 -2.31 18.70 0.36
C ASN A 671 -2.39 19.96 -0.54
N GLN A 672 -3.16 20.99 -0.17
CA GLN A 672 -3.33 22.21 -0.96
C GLN A 672 -2.00 22.90 -1.29
N GLY A 673 -1.04 22.92 -0.36
CA GLY A 673 0.30 23.46 -0.64
C GLY A 673 1.06 22.72 -1.76
N ALA A 674 0.79 21.42 -1.95
CA ALA A 674 1.38 20.62 -3.03
C ALA A 674 0.65 20.84 -4.38
N ILE A 675 -0.62 21.23 -4.35
CA ILE A 675 -1.42 21.67 -5.51
C ILE A 675 -1.00 23.08 -5.95
N GLU A 676 -0.87 24.01 -4.99
CA GLU A 676 -0.41 25.38 -5.23
C GLU A 676 1.04 25.45 -5.70
N ALA A 677 1.92 24.60 -5.16
CA ALA A 677 3.30 24.48 -5.67
C ALA A 677 3.32 24.06 -7.15
N TYR A 678 2.41 23.18 -7.57
CA TYR A 678 2.28 22.79 -8.97
C TYR A 678 1.72 23.92 -9.84
N THR A 679 0.64 24.61 -9.44
CA THR A 679 0.10 25.74 -10.24
C THR A 679 1.06 26.92 -10.31
N ALA A 680 1.80 27.21 -9.23
CA ALA A 680 2.88 28.20 -9.22
C ALA A 680 4.00 27.85 -10.22
N ALA A 681 4.41 26.59 -10.26
CA ALA A 681 5.46 26.13 -11.16
C ALA A 681 4.98 26.02 -12.62
N LEU A 682 3.68 25.78 -12.87
CA LEU A 682 3.06 25.98 -14.19
C LEU A 682 3.04 27.46 -14.61
N LEU A 683 2.72 28.38 -13.69
CA LEU A 683 2.73 29.82 -13.97
C LEU A 683 4.13 30.34 -14.33
N GLU A 684 5.18 29.83 -13.67
CA GLU A 684 6.56 30.16 -14.02
C GLU A 684 6.89 29.79 -15.47
N VAL A 685 6.53 28.57 -15.89
CA VAL A 685 6.70 28.10 -17.27
C VAL A 685 5.84 28.90 -18.25
N ALA A 686 4.58 29.15 -17.92
CA ALA A 686 3.65 29.92 -18.74
C ALA A 686 4.16 31.36 -18.98
N ARG A 687 4.72 32.02 -17.96
CA ARG A 687 5.37 33.33 -18.08
C ARG A 687 6.59 33.31 -18.97
N LYS A 688 7.49 32.33 -18.80
CA LYS A 688 8.69 32.18 -19.64
C LYS A 688 8.33 31.96 -21.12
N ILE A 689 7.24 31.25 -21.40
CA ILE A 689 6.70 31.07 -22.76
C ILE A 689 6.09 32.40 -23.26
N TYR A 690 5.26 33.06 -22.46
CA TYR A 690 4.63 34.34 -22.79
C TYR A 690 5.63 35.44 -23.14
N SER A 691 6.84 35.42 -22.54
CA SER A 691 7.89 36.40 -22.81
C SER A 691 8.73 36.17 -24.08
N LEU A 692 8.59 35.03 -24.79
CA LEU A 692 9.49 34.67 -25.90
C LEU A 692 9.38 35.59 -27.14
N ASP A 693 8.20 36.15 -27.41
CA ASP A 693 7.92 36.96 -28.61
C ASP A 693 7.77 38.46 -28.35
N GLN A 694 7.92 38.93 -27.09
CA GLN A 694 7.77 40.36 -26.80
C GLN A 694 8.86 41.18 -27.50
N GLY A 695 8.44 42.06 -28.43
CA GLY A 695 9.31 42.93 -29.21
C GLY A 695 9.52 42.53 -30.68
N LYS A 696 8.97 41.39 -31.14
CA LYS A 696 9.01 41.01 -32.56
C LYS A 696 7.71 41.40 -33.27
N GLY A 697 7.81 42.25 -34.29
CA GLY A 697 6.67 42.79 -35.01
C GLY A 697 5.90 41.74 -35.84
N ASN A 698 4.58 41.94 -35.90
CA ASN A 698 3.57 41.30 -36.75
C ASN A 698 3.00 39.89 -36.39
N SER A 699 1.71 39.98 -36.04
CA SER A 699 0.54 39.31 -36.68
C SER A 699 -0.02 37.99 -36.17
N THR A 700 0.62 37.28 -35.24
CA THR A 700 -0.09 36.31 -34.35
C THR A 700 0.70 36.11 -33.06
N ASN A 701 0.12 36.44 -31.91
CA ASN A 701 0.78 36.28 -30.61
C ASN A 701 0.66 34.84 -30.08
N LEU A 702 1.20 33.89 -30.85
CA LEU A 702 1.09 32.45 -30.60
C LEU A 702 1.73 32.06 -29.26
N SER A 703 2.84 32.69 -28.88
CA SER A 703 3.48 32.43 -27.59
C SER A 703 2.64 32.93 -26.40
N ALA A 704 1.91 34.04 -26.55
CA ALA A 704 0.94 34.45 -25.52
C ALA A 704 -0.24 33.47 -25.40
N GLN A 705 -0.81 33.03 -26.52
CA GLN A 705 -1.88 32.02 -26.54
C GLN A 705 -1.41 30.69 -25.94
N ALA A 706 -0.19 30.24 -26.26
CA ALA A 706 0.41 29.04 -25.69
C ALA A 706 0.60 29.18 -24.16
N GLY A 707 1.19 30.29 -23.69
CA GLY A 707 1.32 30.57 -22.26
C GLY A 707 -0.03 30.60 -21.54
N GLN A 708 -1.02 31.31 -22.09
CA GLN A 708 -2.37 31.42 -21.54
C GLN A 708 -3.12 30.08 -21.52
N SER A 709 -2.86 29.15 -22.45
CA SER A 709 -3.46 27.82 -22.44
C SER A 709 -2.89 26.87 -21.37
N ILE A 710 -1.68 27.16 -20.87
CA ILE A 710 -1.09 26.46 -19.72
C ILE A 710 -1.63 27.06 -18.41
N HIS A 711 -1.65 28.39 -18.30
CA HIS A 711 -2.12 29.11 -17.11
C HIS A 711 -2.69 30.48 -17.50
N ALA A 712 -3.95 30.78 -17.16
CA ALA A 712 -4.60 32.05 -17.56
C ALA A 712 -3.79 33.31 -17.21
N ASN A 713 -3.25 33.37 -15.98
CA ASN A 713 -2.43 34.48 -15.46
C ASN A 713 -1.01 34.61 -16.10
N ALA A 714 -0.73 33.99 -17.25
CA ALA A 714 0.58 34.05 -17.93
C ALA A 714 1.07 35.48 -18.21
N ALA A 715 0.15 36.40 -18.51
CA ALA A 715 0.44 37.82 -18.73
C ALA A 715 0.73 38.62 -17.45
N GLY A 716 0.42 38.08 -16.27
CA GLY A 716 0.45 38.75 -14.97
C GLY A 716 -0.66 38.21 -14.05
N GLY A 717 -0.41 38.18 -12.74
CA GLY A 717 -1.38 37.70 -11.73
C GLY A 717 -0.79 36.76 -10.68
N SER A 718 -1.66 36.04 -9.97
CA SER A 718 -1.31 35.09 -8.90
C SER A 718 -1.02 33.68 -9.42
N ALA A 719 -0.30 32.88 -8.61
CA ALA A 719 -0.10 31.45 -8.76
C ALA A 719 -1.38 30.61 -8.53
N ILE A 720 -2.40 31.22 -7.91
CA ILE A 720 -3.74 30.67 -7.85
C ILE A 720 -4.44 31.03 -9.17
N PRO A 721 -4.86 30.06 -10.00
CA PRO A 721 -5.54 30.32 -11.26
C PRO A 721 -6.99 30.81 -11.02
N PRO A 722 -7.60 31.54 -11.97
CA PRO A 722 -8.97 32.02 -11.84
C PRO A 722 -9.97 30.87 -11.82
N GLU A 723 -11.12 31.08 -11.17
CA GLU A 723 -12.18 30.08 -11.06
C GLU A 723 -12.88 29.84 -12.41
N ILE A 724 -12.99 28.58 -12.81
CA ILE A 724 -13.77 28.21 -13.99
C ILE A 724 -15.27 28.32 -13.68
N SER A 725 -16.02 28.80 -14.67
CA SER A 725 -17.48 28.87 -14.64
C SER A 725 -18.04 28.74 -16.05
N SER A 726 -19.23 28.16 -16.18
CA SER A 726 -19.96 28.00 -17.44
C SER A 726 -21.47 28.22 -17.22
N PRO A 727 -22.20 28.83 -18.18
CA PRO A 727 -23.66 28.88 -18.16
C PRO A 727 -24.33 27.49 -18.17
N ASP A 728 -23.67 26.50 -18.78
CA ASP A 728 -24.00 25.07 -18.64
C ASP A 728 -22.86 24.39 -17.86
N PRO A 729 -23.06 24.07 -16.57
CA PRO A 729 -22.03 23.42 -15.75
C PRO A 729 -21.56 22.07 -16.29
N THR A 730 -22.40 21.36 -17.06
CA THR A 730 -22.15 20.01 -17.55
C THR A 730 -21.42 19.97 -18.90
N SER A 731 -21.42 21.08 -19.64
CA SER A 731 -20.78 21.21 -20.95
C SER A 731 -19.44 21.93 -20.87
N PRO A 732 -18.42 21.51 -21.65
CA PRO A 732 -17.18 22.28 -21.81
C PRO A 732 -17.35 23.54 -22.69
N ALA A 733 -18.49 23.70 -23.38
CA ALA A 733 -18.76 24.85 -24.22
C ALA A 733 -19.13 26.09 -23.38
N GLY A 734 -18.60 27.27 -23.74
CA GLY A 734 -18.88 28.51 -23.01
C GLY A 734 -18.12 28.68 -21.68
N CYS A 735 -17.12 27.85 -21.42
CA CYS A 735 -16.30 27.96 -20.21
C CYS A 735 -15.38 29.20 -20.23
N ASN A 736 -15.42 30.00 -19.17
CA ASN A 736 -14.70 31.28 -19.07
C ASN A 736 -13.16 31.16 -19.04
N HIS A 737 -12.65 30.05 -18.48
CA HIS A 737 -11.21 29.76 -18.39
C HIS A 737 -10.95 28.29 -18.74
N GLY A 738 -10.35 28.06 -19.91
CA GLY A 738 -10.14 26.73 -20.49
C GLY A 738 -8.74 26.15 -20.29
N ASP A 739 -7.85 26.83 -19.56
CA ASP A 739 -6.44 26.46 -19.42
C ASP A 739 -6.20 25.27 -18.47
N MET A 740 -5.02 24.67 -18.60
CA MET A 740 -4.65 23.47 -17.85
C MET A 740 -4.64 23.71 -16.33
N ALA A 741 -4.08 24.84 -15.87
CA ALA A 741 -3.97 25.15 -14.45
C ALA A 741 -5.34 25.39 -13.80
N SER A 742 -6.23 26.21 -14.40
CA SER A 742 -7.59 26.43 -13.88
C SER A 742 -8.41 25.14 -13.80
N LYS A 743 -8.34 24.27 -14.83
CA LYS A 743 -9.03 22.97 -14.84
C LYS A 743 -8.50 22.02 -13.76
N PHE A 744 -7.19 21.92 -13.63
CA PHE A 744 -6.53 21.12 -12.59
C PHE A 744 -6.91 21.60 -11.19
N TYR A 745 -6.79 22.90 -10.93
CA TYR A 745 -7.10 23.50 -9.63
C TYR A 745 -8.58 23.29 -9.24
N HIS A 746 -9.50 23.44 -10.20
CA HIS A 746 -10.93 23.16 -9.96
C HIS A 746 -11.18 21.70 -9.57
N PHE A 747 -10.58 20.74 -10.29
CA PHE A 747 -10.76 19.30 -10.04
C PHE A 747 -10.39 18.87 -8.60
N PHE A 748 -9.38 19.50 -8.01
CA PHE A 748 -8.89 19.17 -6.66
C PHE A 748 -9.45 20.04 -5.52
N THR A 749 -9.88 21.28 -5.78
CA THR A 749 -10.23 22.24 -4.71
C THR A 749 -11.72 22.60 -4.62
N LYS A 750 -12.52 22.23 -5.62
CA LYS A 750 -13.96 22.57 -5.67
C LYS A 750 -14.82 21.32 -5.51
N SER A 751 -16.09 21.51 -5.17
CA SER A 751 -17.08 20.43 -4.94
C SER A 751 -18.27 20.46 -5.92
N GLN A 752 -18.33 21.46 -6.80
CA GLN A 752 -19.38 21.64 -7.80
C GLN A 752 -18.84 21.32 -9.19
N ILE A 753 -19.64 20.65 -10.02
CA ILE A 753 -19.31 20.42 -11.43
C ILE A 753 -19.31 21.76 -12.17
N GLN A 754 -18.27 22.07 -12.94
CA GLN A 754 -18.22 23.21 -13.86
C GLN A 754 -17.47 22.84 -15.14
N CYS A 755 -17.89 23.41 -16.27
CA CYS A 755 -17.28 23.19 -17.58
C CYS A 755 -17.12 21.69 -17.97
N GLY A 756 -18.02 20.82 -17.51
CA GLY A 756 -17.95 19.37 -17.69
C GLY A 756 -16.90 18.64 -16.83
N ILE A 757 -16.24 19.32 -15.88
CA ILE A 757 -15.28 18.72 -14.95
C ILE A 757 -16.01 18.27 -13.68
N VAL A 758 -15.97 16.97 -13.41
CA VAL A 758 -16.46 16.38 -12.14
C VAL A 758 -15.32 16.44 -11.11
N PRO A 759 -15.49 17.10 -9.96
CA PRO A 759 -14.43 17.18 -8.95
C PRO A 759 -14.13 15.83 -8.28
N LEU A 760 -12.92 15.72 -7.70
CA LEU A 760 -12.42 14.48 -7.11
C LEU A 760 -13.29 13.96 -5.95
N GLU A 761 -13.86 14.85 -5.13
CA GLU A 761 -14.79 14.47 -4.04
C GLU A 761 -16.00 13.70 -4.58
N SER A 762 -16.73 14.29 -5.54
CA SER A 762 -17.92 13.67 -6.15
C SER A 762 -17.57 12.37 -6.86
N LEU A 763 -16.42 12.33 -7.55
CA LEU A 763 -15.91 11.14 -8.21
C LEU A 763 -15.61 10.00 -7.20
N MET A 764 -15.06 10.32 -6.03
CA MET A 764 -14.78 9.35 -4.98
C MET A 764 -16.04 8.82 -4.31
N ILE A 765 -17.04 9.68 -4.05
CA ILE A 765 -18.35 9.24 -3.52
C ILE A 765 -19.00 8.25 -4.49
N GLU A 766 -19.07 8.61 -5.78
CA GLU A 766 -19.64 7.75 -6.83
C GLU A 766 -18.90 6.40 -6.96
N TYR A 767 -17.57 6.41 -6.81
CA TYR A 767 -16.74 5.22 -6.81
C TYR A 767 -17.02 4.30 -5.61
N ILE A 768 -17.11 4.86 -4.40
CA ILE A 768 -17.36 4.11 -3.17
C ILE A 768 -18.79 3.54 -3.16
N ASP A 769 -19.78 4.31 -3.58
CA ASP A 769 -21.15 3.83 -3.73
C ASP A 769 -21.25 2.66 -4.70
N LYS A 770 -20.54 2.70 -5.84
CA LYS A 770 -20.45 1.55 -6.76
C LYS A 770 -19.87 0.31 -6.07
N LYS A 771 -18.81 0.46 -5.27
CA LYS A 771 -18.15 -0.64 -4.57
C LYS A 771 -19.04 -1.27 -3.50
N VAL A 772 -19.74 -0.44 -2.73
CA VAL A 772 -20.64 -0.88 -1.65
C VAL A 772 -21.87 -1.57 -2.21
N ASN A 773 -22.40 -1.10 -3.34
CA ASN A 773 -23.55 -1.72 -4.03
C ASN A 773 -23.22 -3.02 -4.80
N GLN A 774 -21.96 -3.49 -4.80
CA GLN A 774 -21.62 -4.83 -5.29
C GLN A 774 -21.98 -5.91 -4.27
N PRO A 775 -22.29 -7.16 -4.68
CA PRO A 775 -22.63 -8.24 -3.75
C PRO A 775 -21.55 -8.48 -2.69
N ASN A 776 -21.87 -8.15 -1.43
CA ASN A 776 -20.97 -8.15 -0.27
C ASN A 776 -19.76 -7.21 -0.40
N GLY A 777 -19.83 -6.16 -1.23
CA GLY A 777 -18.72 -5.22 -1.48
C GLY A 777 -18.40 -4.29 -0.30
N ASP A 778 -19.36 -4.16 0.62
CA ASP A 778 -19.22 -3.57 1.95
C ASP A 778 -18.23 -4.34 2.83
N LEU A 779 -18.31 -5.68 2.85
CA LEU A 779 -17.48 -6.55 3.70
C LEU A 779 -16.25 -7.13 3.00
N PHE A 780 -16.29 -7.28 1.67
CA PHE A 780 -15.24 -7.93 0.88
C PHE A 780 -14.74 -7.05 -0.26
N TYR A 781 -13.42 -7.02 -0.45
CA TYR A 781 -12.82 -6.50 -1.67
C TYR A 781 -12.75 -7.62 -2.72
N THR A 782 -13.26 -7.35 -3.93
CA THR A 782 -13.31 -8.33 -5.04
C THR A 782 -12.48 -7.84 -6.22
N THR A 783 -11.60 -8.69 -6.75
CA THR A 783 -10.79 -8.38 -7.95
C THR A 783 -10.37 -9.65 -8.72
N SER A 784 -9.69 -9.48 -9.86
CA SER A 784 -9.19 -10.55 -10.72
C SER A 784 -7.81 -11.05 -10.27
N TYR A 785 -7.65 -12.37 -10.14
CA TYR A 785 -6.37 -13.05 -9.90
C TYR A 785 -5.84 -13.68 -11.20
N TYR A 786 -4.52 -13.77 -11.27
CA TYR A 786 -3.82 -14.63 -12.22
C TYR A 786 -2.46 -15.04 -11.65
N ASN A 787 -2.21 -16.35 -11.59
CA ASN A 787 -0.94 -16.91 -11.15
C ASN A 787 -0.36 -17.86 -12.22
N PRO A 788 0.72 -17.45 -12.92
CA PRO A 788 1.46 -18.31 -13.85
C PRO A 788 2.54 -19.16 -13.13
N LEU A 789 2.84 -18.88 -11.86
CA LEU A 789 3.87 -19.57 -11.10
C LEU A 789 3.29 -20.84 -10.45
N PRO A 790 4.05 -21.94 -10.39
CA PRO A 790 3.57 -23.16 -9.75
C PRO A 790 3.35 -22.94 -8.24
N ASN A 791 2.29 -23.51 -7.68
CA ASN A 791 1.81 -23.22 -6.33
C ASN A 791 2.89 -23.36 -5.24
N ASN A 792 3.84 -24.29 -5.41
CA ASN A 792 4.97 -24.45 -4.48
C ASN A 792 5.87 -23.19 -4.37
N THR A 793 5.85 -22.29 -5.34
CA THR A 793 6.56 -21.00 -5.29
C THR A 793 5.73 -19.86 -4.70
N THR A 794 4.39 -19.99 -4.59
CA THR A 794 3.48 -18.89 -4.21
C THR A 794 2.74 -19.04 -2.88
N MET A 795 2.83 -20.18 -2.18
CA MET A 795 2.28 -20.33 -0.82
C MET A 795 2.79 -19.23 0.14
N THR A 796 2.10 -19.02 1.26
CA THR A 796 2.41 -17.90 2.16
C THR A 796 3.28 -18.18 3.39
N ALA A 797 3.77 -17.09 3.98
CA ALA A 797 4.98 -17.02 4.81
C ALA A 797 4.78 -17.13 6.34
N TYR A 798 5.75 -17.83 6.95
CA TYR A 798 5.50 -18.99 7.81
C TYR A 798 6.80 -19.93 7.76
N TYR A 799 7.17 -20.89 8.67
CA TYR A 799 8.21 -21.97 8.44
C TYR A 799 9.69 -21.72 8.80
N PRO A 800 10.09 -21.58 10.07
CA PRO A 800 11.52 -21.58 10.44
C PRO A 800 12.15 -22.97 10.30
N GLY A 801 12.49 -23.39 9.07
CA GLY A 801 13.28 -24.60 8.86
C GLY A 801 14.71 -24.33 9.32
N MET A 802 15.43 -25.38 9.77
CA MET A 802 16.85 -25.34 10.22
C MET A 802 17.84 -24.68 9.24
N ARG A 803 17.41 -24.32 8.02
CA ARG A 803 18.17 -23.68 6.95
C ARG A 803 17.64 -22.29 6.56
N GLN A 804 17.11 -21.53 7.52
CA GLN A 804 16.65 -20.12 7.37
C GLN A 804 17.00 -19.22 8.56
N GLY A 805 18.15 -19.43 9.21
CA GLY A 805 18.46 -18.69 10.43
C GLY A 805 17.49 -19.07 11.55
N GLY A 806 17.43 -20.37 11.84
CA GLY A 806 16.83 -20.93 13.04
C GLY A 806 17.70 -22.09 13.47
N GLY A 807 18.67 -21.82 14.35
CA GLY A 807 19.36 -22.90 15.08
C GLY A 807 18.37 -23.67 15.95
N ALA A 808 18.81 -24.78 16.54
CA ALA A 808 18.03 -25.47 17.57
C ALA A 808 17.64 -24.53 18.74
N ASP A 809 18.41 -23.46 18.92
CA ASP A 809 18.34 -22.47 19.99
C ASP A 809 17.59 -21.18 19.60
N ALA A 810 16.80 -21.21 18.51
CA ALA A 810 15.89 -20.13 18.09
C ALA A 810 16.51 -18.75 17.77
N THR A 811 17.76 -18.73 17.28
CA THR A 811 18.53 -17.55 16.87
C THR A 811 18.24 -17.14 15.41
N ALA A 812 17.97 -15.85 15.13
CA ALA A 812 17.48 -15.35 13.83
C ALA A 812 18.51 -14.57 13.01
N GLN A 813 18.58 -14.79 11.68
CA GLN A 813 19.46 -14.07 10.75
C GLN A 813 18.72 -13.51 9.51
N ASN A 814 19.32 -12.51 8.85
CA ASN A 814 18.70 -11.74 7.76
C ASN A 814 18.46 -12.58 6.48
N PRO A 815 17.24 -12.68 5.94
CA PRO A 815 16.97 -13.37 4.67
C PRO A 815 17.42 -12.60 3.40
N ILE A 816 18.03 -11.42 3.54
CA ILE A 816 18.65 -10.64 2.45
C ILE A 816 20.18 -10.50 2.68
N GLY A 817 20.74 -11.16 3.69
CA GLY A 817 22.18 -11.20 3.98
C GLY A 817 22.96 -12.06 2.98
N VAL A 818 23.19 -11.56 1.76
CA VAL A 818 24.03 -12.21 0.74
C VAL A 818 25.51 -12.02 1.08
N THR A 819 26.04 -12.82 1.99
CA THR A 819 27.49 -13.04 2.12
C THR A 819 27.88 -14.31 1.35
N THR A 820 28.08 -14.11 0.04
CA THR A 820 28.90 -14.86 -0.95
C THR A 820 28.97 -16.40 -1.01
N ASP A 821 28.74 -17.18 0.05
CA ASP A 821 29.26 -18.57 0.12
C ASP A 821 28.26 -19.71 -0.13
N THR A 822 26.94 -19.46 -0.15
CA THR A 822 25.96 -20.51 -0.52
C THR A 822 24.83 -19.97 -1.38
N GLY A 823 24.94 -20.13 -2.70
CA GLY A 823 23.93 -19.74 -3.69
C GLY A 823 22.68 -20.61 -3.67
N THR A 824 21.97 -20.67 -2.54
CA THR A 824 20.72 -21.43 -2.39
C THR A 824 19.65 -20.54 -1.75
N TYR A 825 18.74 -20.02 -2.57
CA TYR A 825 17.51 -19.41 -2.08
C TYR A 825 16.78 -20.35 -1.14
N SER A 826 16.51 -19.88 0.07
CA SER A 826 15.67 -20.59 1.01
C SER A 826 14.28 -19.93 1.03
N LEU A 827 13.28 -20.62 0.48
CA LEU A 827 11.87 -20.18 0.36
C LEU A 827 10.86 -21.10 1.11
N ARG A 828 11.29 -21.74 2.22
CA ARG A 828 10.52 -22.77 2.99
C ARG A 828 9.50 -22.18 3.99
N ARG A 829 8.44 -22.94 4.36
CA ARG A 829 7.14 -22.40 4.89
C ARG A 829 6.39 -23.25 5.98
N ASN A 830 5.48 -22.57 6.74
CA ASN A 830 4.47 -22.94 7.82
C ASN A 830 3.86 -24.33 7.88
N PHE A 831 3.74 -24.81 9.11
CA PHE A 831 2.60 -25.57 9.59
C PHE A 831 1.89 -24.90 10.81
N TYR A 832 2.54 -24.02 11.58
CA TYR A 832 1.96 -23.31 12.75
C TYR A 832 1.68 -21.81 12.55
N SER A 833 0.51 -21.36 13.02
CA SER A 833 0.03 -19.97 12.97
C SER A 833 0.37 -19.11 14.20
N THR A 834 0.85 -19.74 15.28
CA THR A 834 1.10 -19.10 16.59
C THR A 834 2.31 -19.73 17.29
N LYS A 835 2.93 -19.00 18.22
CA LYS A 835 4.03 -19.48 19.10
C LYS A 835 3.73 -19.08 20.55
N PHE A 836 3.91 -19.97 21.51
CA PHE A 836 3.90 -19.57 22.93
C PHE A 836 5.10 -18.67 23.25
N VAL A 837 4.91 -17.70 24.14
CA VAL A 837 5.95 -16.78 24.61
C VAL A 837 5.88 -16.67 26.14
N ALA A 838 7.04 -16.70 26.79
CA ALA A 838 7.10 -16.56 28.23
C ALA A 838 6.65 -15.15 28.65
N LEU A 839 5.72 -15.07 29.60
CA LEU A 839 5.08 -13.80 30.02
C LEU A 839 6.11 -12.80 30.57
N ASN A 840 7.19 -13.29 31.18
CA ASN A 840 8.30 -12.46 31.68
C ASN A 840 9.01 -11.63 30.58
N LYS A 841 9.08 -12.13 29.33
CA LYS A 841 9.64 -11.39 28.18
C LYS A 841 8.71 -10.26 27.68
N LEU A 842 7.50 -10.11 28.25
CA LEU A 842 6.51 -9.09 27.88
C LEU A 842 6.27 -8.02 28.96
N ILE A 843 6.84 -8.17 30.16
CA ILE A 843 6.62 -7.25 31.30
C ILE A 843 7.65 -6.11 31.26
N SER A 844 7.21 -4.89 31.60
CA SER A 844 8.08 -3.72 31.74
C SER A 844 9.19 -3.95 32.78
N GLY A 845 10.45 -3.74 32.40
CA GLY A 845 11.61 -3.90 33.29
C GLY A 845 12.45 -5.16 33.07
N TYR A 846 12.11 -6.02 32.10
CA TYR A 846 13.08 -6.99 31.58
C TYR A 846 14.20 -6.25 30.81
N LYS A 847 15.43 -6.78 30.83
CA LYS A 847 16.65 -6.05 30.39
C LYS A 847 16.44 -5.27 29.09
N ASP A 848 16.82 -4.00 29.13
CA ASP A 848 16.83 -3.01 28.05
C ASP A 848 15.47 -2.62 27.44
N ASN A 849 14.32 -3.16 27.90
CA ASN A 849 12.98 -2.94 27.32
C ASN A 849 12.87 -3.29 25.80
N VAL A 850 13.85 -4.02 25.26
CA VAL A 850 13.89 -4.45 23.85
C VAL A 850 13.38 -5.88 23.76
N TYR A 851 12.28 -6.08 23.02
CA TYR A 851 11.86 -7.44 22.65
C TYR A 851 12.69 -7.92 21.45
N LEU A 852 13.71 -8.74 21.71
CA LEU A 852 14.39 -9.47 20.65
C LEU A 852 13.62 -10.77 20.35
N GLU A 853 13.31 -11.01 19.08
CA GLU A 853 12.62 -12.24 18.63
C GLU A 853 13.51 -13.50 18.72
N SER A 854 14.79 -13.30 19.03
CA SER A 854 15.85 -14.29 19.17
C SER A 854 16.85 -13.79 20.22
N ASP A 855 17.51 -14.67 20.98
CA ASP A 855 18.51 -14.24 21.97
C ASP A 855 19.87 -13.83 21.33
N THR A 856 19.95 -13.78 19.98
CA THR A 856 21.06 -13.20 19.21
C THR A 856 20.79 -11.79 18.70
N LYS A 857 21.88 -11.08 18.33
CA LYS A 857 21.86 -9.69 17.85
C LYS A 857 20.76 -9.42 16.80
N PRO A 858 20.07 -8.27 16.87
CA PRO A 858 19.01 -7.91 15.95
C PRO A 858 19.51 -7.80 14.51
N VAL A 859 18.60 -8.03 13.58
CA VAL A 859 18.83 -7.91 12.15
C VAL A 859 19.14 -6.45 11.81
N SER A 860 20.19 -6.18 11.03
CA SER A 860 20.67 -4.83 10.73
C SER A 860 19.70 -3.94 9.95
N ASP A 861 18.55 -4.46 9.52
CA ASP A 861 17.54 -3.74 8.76
C ASP A 861 16.41 -3.14 9.63
N LEU A 862 16.37 -3.43 10.93
CA LEU A 862 15.44 -2.86 11.90
C LEU A 862 16.21 -2.16 13.04
N PRO A 863 15.96 -0.87 13.33
CA PRO A 863 16.51 -0.22 14.51
C PRO A 863 16.00 -0.91 15.78
N VAL A 864 16.87 -1.01 16.77
CA VAL A 864 16.58 -1.62 18.07
C VAL A 864 15.71 -0.68 18.89
N LEU A 865 14.40 -0.71 18.63
CA LEU A 865 13.44 0.15 19.32
C LEU A 865 12.90 -0.55 20.58
N PRO A 866 12.76 0.18 21.70
CA PRO A 866 12.12 -0.35 22.90
C PRO A 866 10.64 -0.63 22.62
N MET A 867 10.11 -1.68 23.24
CA MET A 867 8.70 -2.07 23.11
C MET A 867 7.81 -0.99 23.75
N GLN A 868 6.88 -0.44 22.98
CA GLN A 868 5.99 0.64 23.41
C GLN A 868 4.69 0.15 24.08
N ASN A 869 4.37 -1.15 23.96
CA ASN A 869 3.18 -1.77 24.54
C ASN A 869 3.48 -2.97 25.47
N PRO A 870 4.32 -2.85 26.51
CA PRO A 870 4.53 -3.92 27.49
C PRO A 870 3.25 -4.29 28.26
N VAL A 871 3.21 -5.48 28.87
CA VAL A 871 2.15 -5.88 29.81
C VAL A 871 2.16 -4.97 31.05
N LYS A 872 0.98 -4.55 31.51
CA LYS A 872 0.83 -3.77 32.75
C LYS A 872 1.29 -4.58 33.98
N SER A 873 2.22 -4.02 34.75
CA SER A 873 2.76 -4.60 36.01
C SER A 873 1.66 -5.07 36.96
N ASP A 874 0.60 -4.29 37.07
CA ASP A 874 -0.42 -4.44 38.12
C ASP A 874 -1.30 -5.68 37.90
N ALA A 875 -1.38 -6.17 36.65
CA ALA A 875 -2.02 -7.44 36.30
C ALA A 875 -1.16 -8.68 36.67
N THR A 876 0.09 -8.46 37.06
CA THR A 876 1.13 -9.50 37.23
C THR A 876 1.75 -9.55 38.64
N THR A 877 1.20 -8.82 39.60
CA THR A 877 1.70 -8.68 40.99
C THR A 877 1.95 -9.99 41.75
N ASN A 878 1.31 -11.10 41.35
CA ASN A 878 1.51 -12.43 41.94
C ASN A 878 2.59 -13.30 41.27
N LEU A 879 3.21 -12.86 40.14
CA LEU A 879 4.24 -13.65 39.44
C LEU A 879 5.54 -13.81 40.24
N ASN A 880 5.78 -12.96 41.23
CA ASN A 880 6.93 -13.09 42.15
C ASN A 880 6.71 -14.08 43.30
N SER A 881 5.58 -14.80 43.34
CA SER A 881 5.37 -15.88 44.32
C SER A 881 6.06 -17.18 43.85
N PRO A 882 6.85 -17.87 44.69
CA PRO A 882 7.68 -19.01 44.30
C PRO A 882 6.89 -20.33 44.11
N PHE A 883 5.61 -20.25 43.72
CA PHE A 883 4.74 -21.40 43.46
C PHE A 883 4.56 -21.70 41.95
N PHE A 884 5.50 -21.21 41.14
CA PHE A 884 5.84 -21.85 39.86
C PHE A 884 6.60 -23.15 40.16
N LEU A 885 5.90 -24.28 40.00
CA LEU A 885 6.57 -25.53 39.71
C LEU A 885 6.91 -25.49 38.22
N ASP A 886 8.16 -25.15 37.91
CA ASP A 886 8.72 -25.43 36.59
C ASP A 886 8.66 -26.94 36.33
N PHE A 887 8.19 -27.32 35.15
CA PHE A 887 8.17 -28.67 34.59
C PHE A 887 8.64 -28.61 33.14
#